data_AF-A0A847GVC2-F1
#
_entry.id   AF-A0A847GVC2-F1
#
_cell.length_a   1.000
_cell.length_b   1.000
_cell.length_c   1.000
_cell.angle_alpha   90.00
_cell.angle_beta   90.00
_cell.angle_gamma   90.00
#
_symmetry.space_group_name_H-M   'P 1'
#
loop_
_entity.id
_entity.type
_entity.pdbx_description
1 polymer ?
#
loop_
_entity_poly.entity_id
_entity_poly.type
_entity_poly.pdbx_seq_one_letter_code
_entity_poly.pdbx_strand_id
1 'polypeptide(L)'
;MRAIGEIVVTLHLDQFVRQIVDSTLMSADVVAALIDSLPADKKPQDGEQLAKELVRLKKLTAYQAQQIYAGKGRSLVLGEYVILDKLGQGGMGLVLKAEHRRMKRLVALKVLSPKVTKTPEALRRFQREVEAAARLTHRNIVIAHDAGEAGGTHFLVTEYVDGGDLSSLVKKHGPFPLDVALDCILQAARGLQYAHEHGVIHRDIKPANLLLSVVSGPLSVADHGPRTTDHGQGIVKILDMGLARLDTAGAQQDQLTGTGQIMGTVDYMAPEQAMDTKHADARADIYSLGVTLWYLLTGRPLYAGETAMERLMAHQAKPIPSLRDACPEVTPALDAVFHRMVAKTPQDRYQTMAELIAELEPFCHHAASGPGWSPPVVEDSQLDAFLRGLGPASGPRRAHTTSSQPAPAAVKTKAAPDAPPAAAEPDVTQDWSEPHAETATKMEPSLPQPEPAKAGTTSARSAAFRRSRPAQDGATKWRDWRWLAAVGAGSLLVVLLGIWVVVRDKDGKEVARVPVPEGGSVTVETTAKSEASTERKSGDKAPHSKTAPAALPPWNLPAGAPPPAIAPFDAAKAKEHQAAWAKYLGVEVESENSIGMRFVLIPPGEFDMGSTEAEVAKLLEEAKATNQPSWYIENLPSEAPKHRLRITKPLYLAASEVTQAQYEPVLGNNPSRFKEDANCPAEMVNWDEASAFCRKLGELPEEQSGQRTYRLPTEAEWEYACRAGTTTTWYSGDDETGLKEIAWYGANAGGKTHPVCEKTPNAWGLCDMHGNVWEWCQDWWAVDYYATSPLEDPTGATGGSLRVDRGGGWINGASSGRASYRHGVGPGYRGGNLGFRLARAVSFPH
;
A
#
# COMPACT_ATOMS: atom_id res chain seq x y z
N MET A 1 7.90 12.32 28.15
CA MET A 1 7.64 13.05 26.88
C MET A 1 7.90 14.54 27.10
N ARG A 2 8.89 15.09 26.38
CA ARG A 2 8.92 16.49 25.93
C ARG A 2 9.16 16.43 24.42
N ALA A 3 8.45 17.29 23.67
CA ALA A 3 8.17 17.19 22.24
C ALA A 3 9.25 17.82 21.33
N ILE A 4 9.34 17.31 20.10
CA ILE A 4 9.84 17.94 18.86
C ILE A 4 9.04 17.20 17.74
N GLY A 5 8.28 17.75 16.78
CA GLY A 5 8.04 19.10 16.27
C GLY A 5 7.56 18.92 14.82
N GLU A 6 6.32 18.47 14.61
CA GLU A 6 5.62 18.44 13.31
C GLU A 6 5.21 19.87 12.94
N ILE A 7 5.56 20.34 11.74
CA ILE A 7 4.91 21.54 11.19
C ILE A 7 3.71 21.04 10.38
N VAL A 8 2.60 20.90 11.09
CA VAL A 8 1.26 20.96 10.53
C VAL A 8 1.15 22.32 9.83
N VAL A 9 0.77 22.37 8.54
CA VAL A 9 0.27 23.63 7.97
C VAL A 9 -1.04 23.91 8.66
N THR A 10 -0.97 24.59 9.81
CA THR A 10 -2.14 24.99 10.57
C THR A 10 -2.89 26.00 9.72
N LEU A 11 -4.01 25.57 9.13
CA LEU A 11 -5.00 26.52 8.64
C LEU A 11 -5.33 27.44 9.81
N HIS A 12 -5.02 28.73 9.63
CA HIS A 12 -5.36 29.74 10.62
C HIS A 12 -6.87 29.66 10.88
N LEU A 13 -7.30 29.89 12.13
CA LEU A 13 -8.71 29.75 12.52
C LEU A 13 -9.65 30.45 11.52
N ASP A 14 -9.29 31.66 11.10
CA ASP A 14 -10.06 32.44 10.12
C ASP A 14 -10.14 31.79 8.73
N GLN A 15 -9.07 31.13 8.28
CA GLN A 15 -9.06 30.43 7.00
C GLN A 15 -9.94 29.18 7.06
N PHE A 16 -9.93 28.44 8.17
CA PHE A 16 -10.79 27.28 8.38
C PHE A 16 -12.27 27.70 8.47
N VAL A 17 -12.57 28.77 9.22
CA VAL A 17 -13.91 29.36 9.29
C VAL A 17 -14.38 29.81 7.91
N ARG A 18 -13.53 30.50 7.13
CA ARG A 18 -13.85 30.89 5.75
C ARG A 18 -14.17 29.69 4.88
N GLN A 19 -13.40 28.60 4.96
CA GLN A 19 -13.68 27.38 4.19
C GLN A 19 -15.02 26.72 4.58
N ILE A 20 -15.39 26.73 5.88
CA ILE A 20 -16.71 26.27 6.33
C ILE A 20 -17.81 27.14 5.72
N VAL A 21 -17.67 28.47 5.79
CA VAL A 21 -18.68 29.40 5.28
C VAL A 21 -18.81 29.31 3.76
N ASP A 22 -17.68 29.29 3.04
CA ASP A 22 -17.61 29.14 1.58
C ASP A 22 -18.18 27.80 1.10
N SER A 23 -18.08 26.74 1.92
CA SER A 23 -18.71 25.45 1.62
C SER A 23 -20.23 25.47 1.76
N THR A 24 -20.81 26.51 2.38
CA THR A 24 -22.22 26.64 2.72
C THR A 24 -22.75 25.59 3.71
N LEU A 25 -21.86 24.84 4.37
CA LEU A 25 -22.22 23.88 5.42
C LEU A 25 -22.79 24.58 6.65
N MET A 26 -22.24 25.74 7.02
CA MET A 26 -22.68 26.57 8.15
C MET A 26 -22.51 28.05 7.81
N SER A 27 -23.38 28.92 8.34
CA SER A 27 -23.21 30.37 8.22
C SER A 27 -22.14 30.89 9.19
N ALA A 28 -21.59 32.07 8.91
CA ALA A 28 -20.63 32.72 9.79
C ALA A 28 -21.20 32.91 11.20
N ASP A 29 -22.47 33.29 11.33
CA ASP A 29 -23.15 33.48 12.61
C ASP A 29 -23.26 32.18 13.42
N VAL A 30 -23.54 31.06 12.75
CA VAL A 30 -23.62 29.74 13.41
C VAL A 30 -22.25 29.31 13.91
N VAL A 31 -21.20 29.52 13.11
CA VAL A 31 -19.82 29.20 13.52
C VAL A 31 -19.38 30.10 14.67
N ALA A 32 -19.67 31.40 14.62
CA ALA A 32 -19.38 32.34 15.71
C ALA A 32 -20.12 31.97 17.00
N ALA A 33 -21.43 31.69 16.92
CA ALA A 33 -22.23 31.28 18.07
C ALA A 33 -21.75 29.95 18.67
N LEU A 34 -21.28 29.01 17.84
CA LEU A 34 -20.67 27.76 18.33
C LEU A 34 -19.37 28.05 19.08
N ILE A 35 -18.48 28.87 18.52
CA ILE A 35 -17.22 29.27 19.17
C ILE A 35 -17.50 30.00 20.49
N ASP A 36 -18.50 30.87 20.53
CA ASP A 36 -18.88 31.62 21.73
C ASP A 36 -19.56 30.76 22.80
N SER A 37 -20.24 29.69 22.39
CA SER A 37 -20.83 28.72 23.31
C SER A 37 -19.82 27.81 24.00
N LEU A 38 -18.58 27.77 23.51
CA LEU A 38 -17.52 26.96 24.11
C LEU A 38 -16.98 27.61 25.41
N PRO A 39 -16.75 26.83 26.48
CA PRO A 39 -16.06 27.29 27.68
C PRO A 39 -14.74 28.01 27.35
N ALA A 40 -14.34 29.00 28.14
CA ALA A 40 -13.16 29.82 27.87
C ALA A 40 -11.86 29.00 27.71
N ASP A 41 -11.74 27.88 28.43
CA ASP A 41 -10.65 26.91 28.37
C ASP A 41 -10.68 26.01 27.13
N LYS A 42 -11.77 26.01 26.37
CA LYS A 42 -12.01 25.19 25.17
C LYS A 42 -12.21 26.00 23.90
N LYS A 43 -12.03 27.32 23.94
CA LYS A 43 -12.10 28.15 22.74
C LYS A 43 -10.95 27.77 21.79
N PRO A 44 -11.24 27.40 20.53
CA PRO A 44 -10.23 26.91 19.60
C PRO A 44 -9.28 28.03 19.20
N GLN A 45 -7.97 27.74 19.22
CA GLN A 45 -6.93 28.71 18.85
C GLN A 45 -6.50 28.58 17.37
N ASP A 46 -6.84 27.46 16.72
CA ASP A 46 -6.49 27.15 15.34
C ASP A 46 -7.62 26.37 14.65
N GLY A 47 -7.52 26.19 13.34
CA GLY A 47 -8.51 25.45 12.55
C GLY A 47 -8.61 23.97 12.93
N GLU A 48 -7.56 23.36 13.49
CA GLU A 48 -7.54 21.94 13.86
C GLU A 48 -8.35 21.70 15.14
N GLN A 49 -8.18 22.55 16.16
CA GLN A 49 -8.97 22.52 17.39
C GLN A 49 -10.45 22.76 17.09
N LEU A 50 -10.75 23.72 16.21
CA LEU A 50 -12.12 23.96 15.76
C LEU A 50 -12.68 22.74 15.00
N ALA A 51 -11.89 22.12 14.12
CA ALA A 51 -12.29 20.91 13.41
C ALA A 51 -12.64 19.75 14.36
N LYS A 52 -11.77 19.47 15.35
CA LYS A 52 -11.98 18.45 16.39
C LYS A 52 -13.29 18.70 17.14
N GLU A 53 -13.50 19.94 17.56
CA GLU A 53 -14.65 20.29 18.37
C GLU A 53 -15.95 20.24 17.55
N LEU A 54 -15.92 20.67 16.29
CA LEU A 54 -17.07 20.52 15.38
C LEU A 54 -17.39 19.06 15.08
N VAL A 55 -16.38 18.19 14.95
CA VAL A 55 -16.59 16.73 14.82
C VAL A 55 -17.17 16.14 16.11
N ARG A 56 -16.61 16.51 17.27
CA ARG A 56 -17.09 16.08 18.60
C ARG A 56 -18.54 16.49 18.85
N LEU A 57 -18.91 17.71 18.46
CA LEU A 57 -20.26 18.24 18.54
C LEU A 57 -21.20 17.72 17.43
N LYS A 58 -20.71 16.83 16.56
CA LYS A 58 -21.44 16.27 15.41
C LYS A 58 -21.97 17.33 14.45
N LYS A 59 -21.27 18.47 14.35
CA LYS A 59 -21.53 19.55 13.40
C LYS A 59 -20.84 19.33 12.05
N LEU A 60 -19.73 18.60 12.05
CA LEU A 60 -19.05 18.09 10.85
C LEU A 60 -18.77 16.60 10.99
N THR A 61 -18.66 15.88 9.88
CA THR A 61 -18.05 14.55 9.86
C THR A 61 -16.53 14.65 9.83
N ALA A 62 -15.84 13.56 10.17
CA ALA A 62 -14.37 13.50 10.04
C ALA A 62 -13.91 13.77 8.61
N TYR A 63 -14.62 13.19 7.62
CA TYR A 63 -14.37 13.44 6.20
C TYR A 63 -14.55 14.92 5.83
N GLN A 64 -15.64 15.56 6.28
CA GLN A 64 -15.88 16.99 6.01
C GLN A 64 -14.77 17.86 6.61
N ALA A 65 -14.40 17.61 7.87
CA ALA A 65 -13.29 18.30 8.52
C ALA A 65 -11.99 18.14 7.73
N GLN A 66 -11.68 16.92 7.26
CA GLN A 66 -10.50 16.64 6.44
C GLN A 66 -10.52 17.37 5.09
N GLN A 67 -11.66 17.40 4.39
CA GLN A 67 -11.77 18.10 3.11
C GLN A 67 -11.66 19.62 3.27
N ILE A 68 -12.27 20.18 4.32
CA ILE A 68 -12.12 21.62 4.67
C ILE A 68 -10.66 21.93 4.96
N TYR A 69 -9.99 21.06 5.73
CA TYR A 69 -8.57 21.21 6.05
C TYR A 69 -7.67 21.11 4.80
N ALA A 70 -8.07 20.30 3.81
CA ALA A 70 -7.38 20.19 2.53
C ALA A 70 -7.70 21.34 1.55
N GLY A 71 -8.44 22.38 1.98
CA GLY A 71 -8.87 23.49 1.13
C GLY A 71 -9.94 23.12 0.09
N LYS A 72 -10.63 21.99 0.29
CA LYS A 72 -11.64 21.43 -0.62
C LYS A 72 -13.06 21.62 -0.08
N GLY A 73 -13.30 22.59 0.80
CA GLY A 73 -14.61 22.81 1.44
C GLY A 73 -15.77 22.92 0.44
N ARG A 74 -15.58 23.62 -0.68
CA ARG A 74 -16.61 23.76 -1.74
C ARG A 74 -17.03 22.45 -2.39
N SER A 75 -16.19 21.41 -2.34
CA SER A 75 -16.53 20.10 -2.88
C SER A 75 -17.45 19.29 -1.98
N LEU A 76 -17.76 19.76 -0.76
CA LEU A 76 -18.63 19.09 0.20
C LEU A 76 -20.12 19.34 -0.04
N VAL A 77 -20.47 20.21 -0.99
CA VAL A 77 -21.85 20.43 -1.39
C VAL A 77 -21.96 20.27 -2.90
N LEU A 78 -22.82 19.35 -3.32
CA LEU A 78 -23.11 19.10 -4.73
C LEU A 78 -24.61 19.29 -4.95
N GLY A 79 -25.00 20.44 -5.51
CA GLY A 79 -26.41 20.82 -5.63
C GLY A 79 -27.11 20.89 -4.27
N GLU A 80 -28.19 20.13 -4.10
CA GLU A 80 -28.97 20.05 -2.85
C GLU A 80 -28.43 19.01 -1.86
N TYR A 81 -27.25 18.43 -2.13
CA TYR A 81 -26.68 17.34 -1.34
C TYR A 81 -25.41 17.77 -0.60
N VAL A 82 -25.39 17.50 0.70
CA VAL A 82 -24.22 17.71 1.58
C VAL A 82 -23.47 16.40 1.70
N ILE A 83 -22.23 16.35 1.25
CA ILE A 83 -21.39 15.16 1.30
C ILE A 83 -20.93 14.95 2.74
N LEU A 84 -21.16 13.74 3.23
CA LEU A 84 -20.84 13.29 4.57
C LEU A 84 -19.58 12.43 4.60
N ASP A 85 -19.37 11.59 3.59
CA ASP A 85 -18.23 10.66 3.55
C ASP A 85 -17.93 10.16 2.13
N LYS A 86 -16.79 9.49 1.95
CA LYS A 86 -16.43 8.75 0.74
C LYS A 86 -16.69 7.26 0.94
N LEU A 87 -17.54 6.67 0.11
CA LEU A 87 -17.89 5.25 0.16
C LEU A 87 -16.99 4.37 -0.72
N GLY A 88 -16.53 4.89 -1.86
CA GLY A 88 -15.68 4.12 -2.78
C GLY A 88 -15.26 4.92 -4.00
N GLN A 89 -14.30 4.39 -4.77
CA GLN A 89 -13.83 5.01 -6.02
C GLN A 89 -13.46 3.91 -7.03
N GLY A 90 -13.97 4.01 -8.25
CA GLY A 90 -13.73 3.06 -9.33
C GLY A 90 -13.56 3.72 -10.69
N GLY A 91 -13.46 2.91 -11.77
CA GLY A 91 -13.18 3.39 -13.13
C GLY A 91 -14.22 4.37 -13.69
N MET A 92 -15.48 4.25 -13.28
CA MET A 92 -16.57 5.12 -13.74
C MET A 92 -16.72 6.40 -12.90
N GLY A 93 -16.15 6.46 -11.69
CA GLY A 93 -16.37 7.62 -10.82
C GLY A 93 -16.13 7.39 -9.32
N LEU A 94 -16.58 8.36 -8.54
CA LEU A 94 -16.47 8.44 -7.08
C LEU A 94 -17.85 8.21 -6.46
N VAL A 95 -17.95 7.36 -5.44
CA VAL A 95 -19.20 7.14 -4.68
C VAL A 95 -19.06 7.79 -3.31
N LEU A 96 -19.99 8.68 -2.98
CA LEU A 96 -20.01 9.50 -1.78
C LEU A 96 -21.27 9.25 -0.96
N LYS A 97 -21.16 9.21 0.37
CA LYS A 97 -22.31 9.30 1.26
C LYS A 97 -22.70 10.76 1.37
N ALA A 98 -23.97 11.09 1.21
CA ALA A 98 -24.46 12.44 1.31
C ALA A 98 -25.82 12.51 2.02
N GLU A 99 -26.19 13.70 2.45
CA GLU A 99 -27.51 14.02 2.98
C GLU A 99 -28.19 15.05 2.07
N HIS A 100 -29.42 14.76 1.65
CA HIS A 100 -30.23 15.75 0.95
C HIS A 100 -30.65 16.86 1.92
N ARG A 101 -30.30 18.13 1.63
CA ARG A 101 -30.42 19.27 2.56
C ARG A 101 -31.83 19.50 3.10
N ARG A 102 -32.84 19.40 2.23
CA ARG A 102 -34.26 19.65 2.58
C ARG A 102 -34.94 18.43 3.23
N MET A 103 -34.84 17.27 2.59
CA MET A 103 -35.48 16.03 3.05
C MET A 103 -34.76 15.35 4.23
N LYS A 104 -33.53 15.76 4.55
CA LYS A 104 -32.69 15.15 5.60
C LYS A 104 -32.48 13.65 5.39
N ARG A 105 -32.44 13.23 4.12
CA ARG A 105 -32.33 11.84 3.70
C ARG A 105 -30.89 11.49 3.37
N LEU A 106 -30.38 10.39 3.93
CA LEU A 106 -29.09 9.82 3.55
C LEU A 106 -29.20 9.14 2.16
N VAL A 107 -28.23 9.43 1.31
CA VAL A 107 -28.14 8.95 -0.07
C VAL A 107 -26.70 8.59 -0.42
N ALA A 108 -26.53 7.72 -1.41
CA ALA A 108 -25.26 7.49 -2.07
C ALA A 108 -25.22 8.25 -3.41
N LEU A 109 -24.22 9.11 -3.58
CA LEU A 109 -23.98 9.88 -4.79
C LEU A 109 -22.87 9.23 -5.61
N LYS A 110 -23.21 8.75 -6.80
CA LYS A 110 -22.22 8.29 -7.79
C LYS A 110 -21.89 9.46 -8.71
N VAL A 111 -20.72 10.04 -8.51
CA VAL A 111 -20.17 11.16 -9.28
C VAL A 111 -19.33 10.63 -10.42
N LEU A 112 -19.68 10.96 -11.66
CA LEU A 112 -18.95 10.46 -12.83
C LEU A 112 -17.60 11.16 -12.99
N SER A 113 -16.59 10.42 -13.45
CA SER A 113 -15.31 11.03 -13.75
C SER A 113 -15.40 11.93 -15.00
N PRO A 114 -14.67 13.06 -15.05
CA PRO A 114 -14.59 13.90 -16.24
C PRO A 114 -14.06 13.19 -17.49
N LYS A 115 -13.46 12.01 -17.37
CA LYS A 115 -13.01 11.19 -18.50
C LYS A 115 -14.17 10.52 -19.23
N VAL A 116 -15.26 10.21 -18.51
CA VAL A 116 -16.46 9.54 -19.04
C VAL A 116 -17.44 10.55 -19.64
N THR A 117 -17.44 11.81 -19.18
CA THR A 117 -18.40 12.83 -19.63
C THR A 117 -17.91 13.70 -20.81
N LYS A 118 -16.74 13.41 -21.41
CA LYS A 118 -16.14 14.25 -22.47
C LYS A 118 -16.89 14.24 -23.80
N THR A 119 -17.69 13.21 -24.10
CA THR A 119 -18.38 13.08 -25.39
C THR A 119 -19.90 13.16 -25.21
N PRO A 120 -20.63 13.85 -26.11
CA PRO A 120 -22.09 13.87 -26.10
C PRO A 120 -22.73 12.48 -26.22
N GLU A 121 -21.99 11.52 -26.76
CA GLU A 121 -22.43 10.12 -26.83
C GLU A 121 -22.37 9.43 -25.47
N ALA A 122 -21.27 9.58 -24.73
CA ALA A 122 -21.15 9.01 -23.39
C ALA A 122 -22.16 9.62 -22.41
N LEU A 123 -22.48 10.92 -22.55
CA LEU A 123 -23.53 11.55 -21.77
C LEU A 123 -24.93 10.99 -22.08
N ARG A 124 -25.26 10.81 -23.37
CA ARG A 124 -26.53 10.18 -23.77
C ARG A 124 -26.63 8.73 -23.32
N ARG A 125 -25.51 8.00 -23.27
CA ARG A 125 -25.45 6.64 -22.71
C ARG A 125 -25.78 6.68 -21.22
N PHE A 126 -25.07 7.51 -20.44
CA PHE A 126 -25.34 7.69 -19.02
C PHE A 126 -26.81 8.04 -18.72
N GLN A 127 -27.41 8.97 -19.47
CA GLN A 127 -28.82 9.32 -19.30
C GLN A 127 -29.76 8.12 -19.49
N ARG A 128 -29.52 7.27 -20.49
CA ARG A 128 -30.30 6.04 -20.69
C ARG A 128 -30.14 5.04 -19.55
N GLU A 129 -28.96 4.96 -18.95
CA GLU A 129 -28.69 4.09 -17.81
C GLU A 129 -29.41 4.56 -16.56
N VAL A 130 -29.39 5.87 -16.30
CA VAL A 130 -30.18 6.51 -15.24
C VAL A 130 -31.67 6.23 -15.43
N GLU A 131 -32.20 6.41 -16.64
CA GLU A 131 -33.60 6.13 -16.96
C GLU A 131 -33.97 4.64 -16.75
N ALA A 132 -33.05 3.71 -17.08
CA ALA A 132 -33.27 2.29 -16.86
C ALA A 132 -33.28 1.95 -15.36
N ALA A 133 -32.33 2.47 -14.59
CA ALA A 133 -32.26 2.27 -13.15
C ALA A 133 -33.48 2.88 -12.42
N ALA A 134 -33.95 4.06 -12.87
CA ALA A 134 -35.10 4.75 -12.28
C ALA A 134 -36.43 3.99 -12.44
N ARG A 135 -36.53 3.05 -13.40
CA ARG A 135 -37.72 2.21 -13.58
C ARG A 135 -37.77 1.03 -12.60
N LEU A 136 -36.66 0.75 -11.91
CA LEU A 136 -36.56 -0.41 -11.05
C LEU A 136 -36.81 0.01 -9.59
N THR A 137 -37.86 -0.56 -8.99
CA THR A 137 -38.15 -0.41 -7.57
C THR A 137 -38.42 -1.79 -7.00
N HIS A 138 -37.41 -2.35 -6.33
CA HIS A 138 -37.50 -3.68 -5.75
C HIS A 138 -36.72 -3.74 -4.45
N ARG A 139 -37.15 -4.59 -3.51
CA ARG A 139 -36.50 -4.73 -2.19
C ARG A 139 -35.02 -5.09 -2.32
N ASN A 140 -34.66 -5.92 -3.30
CA ASN A 140 -33.30 -6.39 -3.54
C ASN A 140 -32.53 -5.60 -4.61
N ILE A 141 -33.02 -4.43 -5.03
CA ILE A 141 -32.32 -3.54 -5.97
C ILE A 141 -32.12 -2.19 -5.28
N VAL A 142 -30.96 -1.57 -5.46
CA VAL A 142 -30.72 -0.20 -5.01
C VAL A 142 -31.58 0.77 -5.83
N ILE A 143 -32.44 1.51 -5.13
CA ILE A 143 -33.36 2.47 -5.73
C ILE A 143 -32.59 3.73 -6.15
N ALA A 144 -32.72 4.11 -7.43
CA ALA A 144 -32.33 5.43 -7.91
C ALA A 144 -33.37 6.47 -7.47
N HIS A 145 -32.94 7.50 -6.76
CA HIS A 145 -33.81 8.57 -6.27
C HIS A 145 -33.89 9.76 -7.22
N ASP A 146 -32.76 10.13 -7.82
CA ASP A 146 -32.62 11.34 -8.63
C ASP A 146 -31.33 11.26 -9.46
N ALA A 147 -31.19 12.12 -10.47
CA ALA A 147 -29.93 12.34 -11.17
C ALA A 147 -29.85 13.77 -11.65
N GLY A 148 -28.64 14.33 -11.67
CA GLY A 148 -28.48 15.75 -11.98
C GLY A 148 -27.08 16.15 -12.38
N GLU A 149 -26.92 17.45 -12.54
CA GLU A 149 -25.66 18.11 -12.79
C GLU A 149 -25.52 19.30 -11.85
N ALA A 150 -24.34 19.43 -11.23
CA ALA A 150 -23.99 20.61 -10.47
C ALA A 150 -22.51 20.96 -10.72
N GLY A 151 -22.23 22.21 -11.07
CA GLY A 151 -20.87 22.68 -11.33
C GLY A 151 -20.14 21.90 -12.43
N GLY A 152 -20.84 21.52 -13.51
CA GLY A 152 -20.27 20.73 -14.61
C GLY A 152 -20.03 19.26 -14.28
N THR A 153 -20.51 18.80 -13.12
CA THR A 153 -20.32 17.43 -12.64
C THR A 153 -21.66 16.70 -12.63
N HIS A 154 -21.76 15.62 -13.40
CA HIS A 154 -22.94 14.74 -13.41
C HIS A 154 -22.88 13.72 -12.28
N PHE A 155 -24.03 13.47 -11.67
CA PHE A 155 -24.17 12.53 -10.57
C PHE A 155 -25.50 11.77 -10.62
N LEU A 156 -25.49 10.54 -10.12
CA LEU A 156 -26.66 9.70 -9.85
C LEU A 156 -26.85 9.58 -8.34
N VAL A 157 -28.07 9.81 -7.87
CA VAL A 157 -28.48 9.74 -6.48
C VAL A 157 -29.21 8.43 -6.26
N THR A 158 -28.72 7.62 -5.33
CA THR A 158 -29.28 6.32 -4.99
C THR A 158 -29.56 6.22 -3.49
N GLU A 159 -30.39 5.27 -3.09
CA GLU A 159 -30.56 4.96 -1.67
C GLU A 159 -29.20 4.60 -1.05
N TYR A 160 -28.94 5.12 0.15
CA TYR A 160 -27.80 4.69 0.93
C TYR A 160 -28.16 3.39 1.65
N VAL A 161 -27.45 2.31 1.34
CA VAL A 161 -27.56 1.03 2.05
C VAL A 161 -26.50 1.00 3.13
N ASP A 162 -26.93 1.00 4.39
CA ASP A 162 -26.04 0.88 5.53
C ASP A 162 -25.59 -0.57 5.68
N GLY A 163 -24.33 -0.87 5.32
CA GLY A 163 -23.78 -2.21 5.30
C GLY A 163 -22.54 -2.36 4.42
N GLY A 164 -22.17 -3.60 4.13
CA GLY A 164 -20.97 -3.92 3.35
C GLY A 164 -21.28 -4.76 2.11
N ASP A 165 -20.45 -4.66 1.07
CA ASP A 165 -20.53 -5.56 -0.07
C ASP A 165 -20.06 -6.97 0.30
N LEU A 166 -20.62 -7.98 -0.38
CA LEU A 166 -20.33 -9.38 -0.07
C LEU A 166 -18.85 -9.73 -0.27
N SER A 167 -18.11 -9.04 -1.17
CA SER A 167 -16.66 -9.26 -1.33
C SER A 167 -15.90 -8.82 -0.09
N SER A 168 -16.17 -7.61 0.40
CA SER A 168 -15.56 -7.06 1.61
C SER A 168 -15.89 -7.91 2.84
N LEU A 169 -17.12 -8.42 2.93
CA LEU A 169 -17.52 -9.29 4.04
C LEU A 169 -16.78 -10.63 4.01
N VAL A 170 -16.68 -11.29 2.85
CA VAL A 170 -15.92 -12.55 2.72
C VAL A 170 -14.43 -12.34 2.98
N LYS A 171 -13.83 -11.24 2.52
CA LYS A 171 -12.43 -10.91 2.82
C LYS A 171 -12.18 -10.69 4.30
N LYS A 172 -13.12 -10.05 5.00
CA LYS A 172 -12.99 -9.71 6.42
C LYS A 172 -13.26 -10.90 7.35
N HIS A 173 -14.23 -11.74 7.00
CA HIS A 173 -14.75 -12.79 7.89
C HIS A 173 -14.51 -14.22 7.40
N GLY A 174 -13.96 -14.38 6.20
CA GLY A 174 -13.84 -15.68 5.52
C GLY A 174 -15.12 -16.06 4.76
N PRO A 175 -15.14 -17.27 4.17
CA PRO A 175 -16.29 -17.77 3.43
C PRO A 175 -17.57 -17.82 4.29
N PHE A 176 -18.71 -17.61 3.66
CA PHE A 176 -20.00 -17.63 4.32
C PHE A 176 -20.46 -19.05 4.62
N PRO A 177 -21.20 -19.26 5.73
CA PRO A 177 -22.01 -20.45 5.92
C PRO A 177 -22.96 -20.69 4.75
N LEU A 178 -23.26 -21.97 4.47
CA LEU A 178 -24.03 -22.38 3.31
C LEU A 178 -25.41 -21.72 3.24
N ASP A 179 -26.12 -21.70 4.37
CA ASP A 179 -27.44 -21.08 4.51
C ASP A 179 -27.41 -19.57 4.23
N VAL A 180 -26.42 -18.86 4.76
CA VAL A 180 -26.26 -17.41 4.55
C VAL A 180 -25.92 -17.11 3.09
N ALA A 181 -25.04 -17.90 2.47
CA ALA A 181 -24.69 -17.74 1.07
C ALA A 181 -25.91 -17.99 0.15
N LEU A 182 -26.69 -19.05 0.41
CA LEU A 182 -27.89 -19.36 -0.36
C LEU A 182 -28.98 -18.30 -0.21
N ASP A 183 -29.20 -17.79 1.00
CA ASP A 183 -30.16 -16.69 1.22
C ASP A 183 -29.73 -15.43 0.44
N CYS A 184 -28.44 -15.06 0.49
CA CYS A 184 -27.92 -13.93 -0.27
C CYS A 184 -28.14 -14.09 -1.78
N ILE A 185 -27.88 -15.29 -2.31
CA ILE A 185 -28.04 -15.61 -3.73
C ILE A 185 -29.51 -15.63 -4.14
N LEU A 186 -30.40 -16.16 -3.30
CA LEU A 186 -31.85 -16.17 -3.56
C LEU A 186 -32.42 -14.75 -3.58
N GLN A 187 -31.99 -13.90 -2.65
CA GLN A 187 -32.35 -12.49 -2.62
C GLN A 187 -31.87 -11.75 -3.87
N ALA A 188 -30.63 -11.97 -4.29
CA ALA A 188 -30.10 -11.41 -5.54
C ALA A 188 -30.84 -11.93 -6.77
N ALA A 189 -31.17 -13.23 -6.82
CA ALA A 189 -31.94 -13.83 -7.91
C ALA A 189 -33.34 -13.19 -8.05
N ARG A 190 -34.03 -12.93 -6.93
CA ARG A 190 -35.34 -12.23 -6.93
C ARG A 190 -35.24 -10.80 -7.48
N GLY A 191 -34.18 -10.08 -7.11
CA GLY A 191 -33.90 -8.76 -7.70
C GLY A 191 -33.61 -8.82 -9.20
N LEU A 192 -32.80 -9.79 -9.63
CA LEU A 192 -32.48 -10.00 -11.04
C LEU A 192 -33.71 -10.42 -11.86
N GLN A 193 -34.58 -11.28 -11.33
CA GLN A 193 -35.86 -11.64 -11.95
C GLN A 193 -36.67 -10.39 -12.25
N TYR A 194 -36.90 -9.54 -11.24
CA TYR A 194 -37.65 -8.30 -11.39
C TYR A 194 -37.03 -7.40 -12.48
N ALA A 195 -35.70 -7.26 -12.49
CA ALA A 195 -35.01 -6.47 -13.50
C ALA A 195 -35.18 -7.03 -14.92
N HIS A 196 -35.07 -8.36 -15.07
CA HIS A 196 -35.21 -9.06 -16.35
C HIS A 196 -36.63 -8.90 -16.92
N GLU A 197 -37.66 -8.97 -16.07
CA GLU A 197 -39.08 -8.73 -16.43
C GLU A 197 -39.31 -7.30 -16.94
N HIS A 198 -38.50 -6.34 -16.47
CA HIS A 198 -38.51 -4.95 -16.92
C HIS A 198 -37.51 -4.69 -18.06
N GLY A 199 -36.96 -5.75 -18.66
CA GLY A 199 -36.07 -5.68 -19.82
C GLY A 199 -34.66 -5.19 -19.52
N VAL A 200 -34.24 -5.16 -18.25
CA VAL A 200 -32.89 -4.76 -17.81
C VAL A 200 -32.07 -6.00 -17.50
N ILE A 201 -30.89 -6.14 -18.09
CA ILE A 201 -29.93 -7.22 -17.83
C ILE A 201 -28.69 -6.58 -17.17
N HIS A 202 -28.17 -7.18 -16.10
CA HIS A 202 -27.13 -6.54 -15.28
C HIS A 202 -25.72 -6.70 -15.87
N ARG A 203 -25.31 -7.89 -16.30
CA ARG A 203 -24.04 -8.25 -16.97
C ARG A 203 -22.73 -8.06 -16.17
N ASP A 204 -22.79 -7.63 -14.92
CA ASP A 204 -21.62 -7.47 -14.03
C ASP A 204 -21.98 -7.90 -12.61
N ILE A 205 -22.68 -9.03 -12.48
CA ILE A 205 -23.00 -9.60 -11.17
C ILE A 205 -21.73 -10.18 -10.57
N LYS A 206 -21.41 -9.72 -9.36
CA LYS A 206 -20.26 -10.16 -8.56
C LYS A 206 -20.47 -9.78 -7.10
N PRO A 207 -19.74 -10.37 -6.14
CA PRO A 207 -19.88 -10.08 -4.72
C PRO A 207 -19.75 -8.58 -4.37
N ALA A 208 -18.89 -7.83 -5.08
CA ALA A 208 -18.70 -6.40 -4.85
C ALA A 208 -19.90 -5.51 -5.27
N ASN A 209 -20.81 -6.04 -6.09
CA ASN A 209 -22.02 -5.34 -6.54
C ASN A 209 -23.28 -5.79 -5.76
N LEU A 210 -23.13 -6.59 -4.71
CA LEU A 210 -24.20 -7.04 -3.83
C LEU A 210 -23.92 -6.51 -2.41
N LEU A 211 -24.75 -5.59 -1.91
CA LEU A 211 -24.65 -5.04 -0.56
C LEU A 211 -25.54 -5.81 0.40
N LEU A 212 -25.04 -6.16 1.58
CA LEU A 212 -25.83 -6.72 2.68
C LEU A 212 -26.06 -5.64 3.74
N SER A 213 -27.33 -5.29 4.00
CA SER A 213 -27.69 -4.26 4.97
C SER A 213 -27.48 -4.71 6.42
N VAL A 214 -26.93 -3.85 7.27
CA VAL A 214 -26.79 -4.05 8.72
C VAL A 214 -28.07 -3.63 9.44
N VAL A 215 -28.52 -4.45 10.40
CA VAL A 215 -29.66 -4.14 11.26
C VAL A 215 -29.15 -3.48 12.54
N SER A 216 -29.06 -2.15 12.57
CA SER A 216 -28.68 -1.39 13.77
C SER A 216 -29.74 -0.32 14.10
N GLY A 217 -30.47 -0.50 15.22
CA GLY A 217 -31.22 0.57 15.90
C GLY A 217 -32.73 0.34 16.12
N PRO A 218 -33.34 0.99 17.14
CA PRO A 218 -34.78 0.90 17.41
C PRO A 218 -35.60 1.49 16.26
N LEU A 219 -36.77 0.90 15.99
CA LEU A 219 -37.69 1.28 14.91
C LEU A 219 -37.87 2.81 14.82
N SER A 220 -37.28 3.41 13.80
CA SER A 220 -37.67 4.76 13.38
C SER A 220 -38.97 4.68 12.60
N VAL A 221 -39.94 5.50 12.98
CA VAL A 221 -41.32 5.54 12.47
C VAL A 221 -41.41 5.93 10.98
N ALA A 222 -40.28 6.19 10.32
CA ALA A 222 -40.21 6.67 8.94
C ALA A 222 -39.88 5.59 7.89
N ASP A 223 -39.58 4.35 8.28
CA ASP A 223 -39.26 3.26 7.33
C ASP A 223 -40.49 2.41 7.01
N HIS A 224 -41.08 2.61 5.83
CA HIS A 224 -42.28 1.89 5.38
C HIS A 224 -41.97 0.55 4.68
N GLY A 225 -40.98 -0.21 5.16
CA GLY A 225 -40.67 -1.53 4.61
C GLY A 225 -40.04 -2.48 5.64
N PRO A 226 -40.32 -3.80 5.57
CA PRO A 226 -39.69 -4.77 6.45
C PRO A 226 -38.18 -4.77 6.25
N ARG A 227 -37.42 -4.47 7.31
CA ARG A 227 -35.94 -4.39 7.32
C ARG A 227 -35.25 -5.74 7.57
N THR A 228 -36.00 -6.78 7.88
CA THR A 228 -35.51 -8.15 8.10
C THR A 228 -36.26 -9.14 7.22
N THR A 229 -35.63 -10.26 6.86
CA THR A 229 -36.38 -11.43 6.42
C THR A 229 -37.13 -12.03 7.61
N ASP A 230 -38.11 -12.92 7.36
CA ASP A 230 -38.79 -13.69 8.42
C ASP A 230 -37.81 -14.56 9.25
N HIS A 231 -36.54 -14.63 8.84
CA HIS A 231 -35.45 -15.40 9.44
C HIS A 231 -34.39 -14.53 10.15
N GLY A 232 -34.60 -13.22 10.29
CA GLY A 232 -33.70 -12.34 11.05
C GLY A 232 -32.38 -11.97 10.36
N GLN A 233 -32.21 -12.31 9.07
CA GLN A 233 -31.02 -11.97 8.27
C GLN A 233 -31.19 -10.63 7.53
N GLY A 234 -30.06 -10.00 7.16
CA GLY A 234 -30.02 -8.71 6.45
C GLY A 234 -30.56 -8.79 5.02
N ILE A 235 -30.84 -7.64 4.40
CA ILE A 235 -31.36 -7.56 3.02
C ILE A 235 -30.21 -7.37 2.05
N VAL A 236 -30.16 -8.20 1.00
CA VAL A 236 -29.24 -8.01 -0.13
C VAL A 236 -29.79 -6.99 -1.12
N LYS A 237 -28.98 -6.04 -1.52
CA LYS A 237 -29.28 -4.95 -2.45
C LYS A 237 -28.29 -4.97 -3.62
N ILE A 238 -28.79 -5.08 -4.85
CA ILE A 238 -27.96 -5.08 -6.06
C ILE A 238 -27.64 -3.63 -6.46
N LEU A 239 -26.35 -3.34 -6.62
CA LEU A 239 -25.81 -2.05 -7.08
C LEU A 239 -25.73 -1.97 -8.62
N ASP A 240 -25.54 -0.76 -9.15
CA ASP A 240 -25.08 -0.53 -10.53
C ASP A 240 -25.97 -1.14 -11.65
N MET A 241 -27.27 -1.20 -11.42
CA MET A 241 -28.24 -1.65 -12.41
C MET A 241 -28.19 -0.79 -13.68
N GLY A 242 -27.97 -1.43 -14.83
CA GLY A 242 -28.12 -0.78 -16.13
C GLY A 242 -26.87 -0.09 -16.71
N LEU A 243 -25.75 0.01 -15.98
CA LEU A 243 -24.48 0.56 -16.50
C LEU A 243 -23.77 -0.35 -17.53
N ALA A 244 -24.30 -1.55 -17.79
CA ALA A 244 -23.66 -2.57 -18.61
C ALA A 244 -24.34 -2.81 -19.98
N ARG A 245 -25.29 -1.95 -20.35
CA ARG A 245 -25.85 -1.93 -21.70
C ARG A 245 -25.23 -0.76 -22.45
N LEU A 246 -24.21 -1.07 -23.27
CA LEU A 246 -23.74 -0.38 -24.49
C LEU A 246 -22.26 0.04 -24.51
N ASP A 247 -21.38 -0.85 -24.09
CA ASP A 247 -19.93 -0.66 -24.24
C ASP A 247 -19.36 -1.01 -25.63
N THR A 248 -20.19 -1.43 -26.59
CA THR A 248 -19.71 -1.92 -27.90
C THR A 248 -20.44 -1.37 -29.12
N ALA A 249 -20.44 -0.06 -29.27
CA ALA A 249 -20.45 0.55 -30.60
C ALA A 249 -19.24 1.50 -30.72
N GLY A 250 -18.14 0.97 -31.28
CA GLY A 250 -17.11 1.77 -31.93
C GLY A 250 -15.70 1.80 -31.35
N ALA A 251 -15.44 1.35 -30.12
CA ALA A 251 -14.12 1.60 -29.50
C ALA A 251 -13.49 0.47 -28.66
N GLN A 252 -14.04 -0.75 -28.66
CA GLN A 252 -13.55 -1.81 -27.74
C GLN A 252 -12.63 -2.85 -28.37
N GLN A 253 -12.42 -2.87 -29.69
CA GLN A 253 -11.49 -3.86 -30.27
C GLN A 253 -10.01 -3.47 -30.05
N ASP A 254 -9.72 -2.18 -29.85
CA ASP A 254 -8.36 -1.68 -29.53
C ASP A 254 -8.07 -1.57 -28.01
N GLN A 255 -9.07 -1.74 -27.13
CA GLN A 255 -8.90 -1.57 -25.67
C GLN A 255 -8.78 -2.89 -24.90
N LEU A 256 -9.10 -4.03 -25.52
CA LEU A 256 -8.92 -5.35 -24.92
C LEU A 256 -7.45 -5.70 -24.64
N THR A 257 -6.49 -4.94 -25.20
CA THR A 257 -5.04 -5.19 -25.08
C THR A 257 -4.25 -4.05 -24.43
N GLY A 258 -4.88 -2.95 -23.99
CA GLY A 258 -4.15 -1.69 -23.76
C GLY A 258 -4.23 -1.01 -22.39
N THR A 259 -5.30 -1.19 -21.61
CA THR A 259 -5.48 -0.38 -20.39
C THR A 259 -6.17 -1.18 -19.27
N GLY A 260 -5.60 -1.15 -18.07
CA GLY A 260 -5.97 -1.94 -16.88
C GLY A 260 -7.33 -1.64 -16.25
N GLN A 261 -8.38 -1.37 -17.04
CA GLN A 261 -9.75 -1.20 -16.54
C GLN A 261 -10.52 -2.53 -16.38
N ILE A 262 -9.98 -3.67 -16.82
CA ILE A 262 -10.63 -4.99 -16.76
C ILE A 262 -9.98 -5.92 -15.71
N MET A 263 -9.59 -5.39 -14.57
CA MET A 263 -8.91 -6.19 -13.54
C MET A 263 -9.85 -6.47 -12.37
N GLY A 264 -10.63 -7.55 -12.48
CA GLY A 264 -11.54 -8.07 -11.44
C GLY A 264 -12.91 -8.54 -11.94
N THR A 265 -13.40 -8.05 -13.08
CA THR A 265 -14.69 -8.48 -13.66
C THR A 265 -14.60 -9.80 -14.42
N VAL A 266 -13.43 -10.15 -14.99
CA VAL A 266 -13.28 -11.40 -15.78
C VAL A 266 -13.54 -12.67 -14.98
N ASP A 267 -13.37 -12.63 -13.66
CA ASP A 267 -13.56 -13.76 -12.75
C ASP A 267 -15.01 -14.22 -12.64
N TYR A 268 -15.97 -13.38 -13.03
CA TYR A 268 -17.41 -13.63 -12.91
C TYR A 268 -18.12 -13.59 -14.27
N MET A 269 -17.38 -13.32 -15.35
CA MET A 269 -17.93 -13.10 -16.68
C MET A 269 -18.39 -14.41 -17.33
N ALA A 270 -19.59 -14.42 -17.89
CA ALA A 270 -20.08 -15.57 -18.65
C ALA A 270 -19.29 -15.77 -19.95
N PRO A 271 -19.05 -17.02 -20.41
CA PRO A 271 -18.25 -17.30 -21.61
C PRO A 271 -18.70 -16.55 -22.87
N GLU A 272 -20.00 -16.39 -23.06
CA GLU A 272 -20.57 -15.67 -24.20
C GLU A 272 -20.35 -14.15 -24.13
N GLN A 273 -20.23 -13.57 -22.92
CA GLN A 273 -19.93 -12.14 -22.77
C GLN A 273 -18.51 -11.82 -23.26
N ALA A 274 -17.58 -12.75 -23.08
CA ALA A 274 -16.21 -12.62 -23.57
C ALA A 274 -16.11 -12.68 -25.11
N MET A 275 -17.00 -13.44 -25.77
CA MET A 275 -17.00 -13.58 -27.23
C MET A 275 -17.78 -12.47 -27.93
N ASP A 276 -18.93 -12.11 -27.38
CA ASP A 276 -19.81 -11.10 -27.95
C ASP A 276 -20.59 -10.37 -26.84
N THR A 277 -20.00 -9.27 -26.37
CA THR A 277 -20.60 -8.41 -25.35
C THR A 277 -21.95 -7.81 -25.78
N LYS A 278 -22.29 -7.80 -27.09
CA LYS A 278 -23.53 -7.17 -27.59
C LYS A 278 -24.77 -8.03 -27.34
N HIS A 279 -24.62 -9.36 -27.37
CA HIS A 279 -25.76 -10.29 -27.43
C HIS A 279 -25.93 -11.16 -26.17
N ALA A 280 -25.11 -10.96 -25.13
CA ALA A 280 -25.34 -11.63 -23.84
C ALA A 280 -26.72 -11.24 -23.25
N ASP A 281 -27.55 -12.25 -23.05
CA ASP A 281 -28.91 -12.14 -22.52
C ASP A 281 -28.96 -12.36 -21.00
N ALA A 282 -30.17 -12.46 -20.43
CA ALA A 282 -30.42 -12.68 -19.00
C ALA A 282 -29.67 -13.90 -18.41
N ARG A 283 -29.32 -14.90 -19.23
CA ARG A 283 -28.64 -16.13 -18.78
C ARG A 283 -27.17 -15.90 -18.43
N ALA A 284 -26.59 -14.78 -18.86
CA ALA A 284 -25.28 -14.34 -18.39
C ALA A 284 -25.30 -14.00 -16.90
N ASP A 285 -26.35 -13.32 -16.41
CA ASP A 285 -26.50 -12.99 -14.99
C ASP A 285 -26.64 -14.25 -14.13
N ILE A 286 -27.28 -15.31 -14.65
CA ILE A 286 -27.41 -16.62 -13.99
C ILE A 286 -26.03 -17.25 -13.78
N TYR A 287 -25.18 -17.21 -14.81
CA TYR A 287 -23.81 -17.70 -14.73
C TYR A 287 -23.01 -16.94 -13.68
N SER A 288 -23.00 -15.61 -13.77
CA SER A 288 -22.27 -14.74 -12.84
C SER A 288 -22.75 -14.89 -11.39
N LEU A 289 -24.05 -15.12 -11.19
CA LEU A 289 -24.61 -15.42 -9.87
C LEU A 289 -24.15 -16.79 -9.34
N GLY A 290 -24.01 -17.80 -10.20
CA GLY A 290 -23.41 -19.09 -9.84
C GLY A 290 -21.95 -18.96 -9.43
N VAL A 291 -21.16 -18.19 -10.19
CA VAL A 291 -19.76 -17.89 -9.83
C VAL A 291 -19.68 -17.12 -8.52
N THR A 292 -20.62 -16.21 -8.27
CA THR A 292 -20.76 -15.48 -7.00
C THR A 292 -21.02 -16.46 -5.85
N LEU A 293 -21.95 -17.41 -5.99
CA LEU A 293 -22.21 -18.46 -4.98
C LEU A 293 -20.94 -19.24 -4.63
N TRP A 294 -20.17 -19.67 -5.64
CA TRP A 294 -18.88 -20.32 -5.41
C TRP A 294 -17.94 -19.47 -4.57
N TYR A 295 -17.80 -18.18 -4.91
CA TYR A 295 -16.91 -17.28 -4.17
C TYR A 295 -17.38 -17.08 -2.72
N LEU A 296 -18.69 -16.93 -2.48
CA LEU A 296 -19.22 -16.78 -1.12
C LEU A 296 -18.89 -18.01 -0.26
N LEU A 297 -18.98 -19.22 -0.83
CA LEU A 297 -18.74 -20.47 -0.11
C LEU A 297 -17.27 -20.85 0.06
N THR A 298 -16.38 -20.33 -0.79
CA THR A 298 -14.97 -20.76 -0.83
C THR A 298 -13.96 -19.64 -0.53
N GLY A 299 -14.37 -18.38 -0.70
CA GLY A 299 -13.49 -17.21 -0.67
C GLY A 299 -12.49 -17.13 -1.83
N ARG A 300 -12.62 -18.01 -2.84
CA ARG A 300 -11.67 -18.18 -3.96
C ARG A 300 -12.38 -18.04 -5.31
N PRO A 301 -11.70 -17.60 -6.39
CA PRO A 301 -12.30 -17.58 -7.72
C PRO A 301 -12.64 -19.00 -8.21
N LEU A 302 -13.65 -19.12 -9.09
CA LEU A 302 -14.05 -20.42 -9.65
C LEU A 302 -12.93 -21.06 -10.49
N TYR A 303 -12.20 -20.24 -11.24
CA TYR A 303 -11.02 -20.67 -11.99
C TYR A 303 -9.81 -19.80 -11.63
N ALA A 304 -8.71 -20.44 -11.27
CA ALA A 304 -7.42 -19.77 -11.14
C ALA A 304 -6.76 -19.57 -12.52
N GLY A 305 -6.03 -18.47 -12.65
CA GLY A 305 -5.18 -18.12 -13.78
C GLY A 305 -4.36 -16.88 -13.43
N GLU A 306 -3.15 -16.80 -13.97
CA GLU A 306 -2.19 -15.72 -13.69
C GLU A 306 -2.57 -14.45 -14.46
N THR A 307 -3.15 -14.61 -15.65
CA THR A 307 -3.60 -13.51 -16.51
C THR A 307 -5.12 -13.41 -16.59
N ALA A 308 -5.63 -12.23 -16.94
CA ALA A 308 -7.06 -12.04 -17.21
C ALA A 308 -7.54 -12.91 -18.39
N MET A 309 -6.70 -13.07 -19.42
CA MET A 309 -6.99 -13.91 -20.57
C MET A 309 -7.07 -15.39 -20.20
N GLU A 310 -6.17 -15.90 -19.37
CA GLU A 310 -6.23 -17.30 -18.89
C GLU A 310 -7.51 -17.61 -18.13
N ARG A 311 -7.94 -16.69 -17.25
CA ARG A 311 -9.17 -16.87 -16.47
C ARG A 311 -10.39 -16.84 -17.38
N LEU A 312 -10.41 -15.92 -18.34
CA LEU A 312 -11.47 -15.80 -19.34
C LEU A 312 -11.55 -17.05 -20.25
N MET A 313 -10.41 -17.59 -20.70
CA MET A 313 -10.32 -18.87 -21.40
C MET A 313 -10.74 -20.05 -20.51
N ALA A 314 -10.45 -20.01 -19.21
CA ALA A 314 -10.87 -21.04 -18.27
C ALA A 314 -12.39 -21.05 -18.08
N HIS A 315 -13.03 -19.88 -17.99
CA HIS A 315 -14.49 -19.78 -17.98
C HIS A 315 -15.10 -20.45 -19.21
N GLN A 316 -14.46 -20.33 -20.38
CA GLN A 316 -14.89 -20.98 -21.62
C GLN A 316 -14.64 -22.50 -21.66
N ALA A 317 -13.45 -22.96 -21.26
CA ALA A 317 -12.98 -24.32 -21.61
C ALA A 317 -12.72 -25.26 -20.42
N LYS A 318 -12.39 -24.75 -19.22
CA LYS A 318 -12.07 -25.63 -18.07
C LYS A 318 -13.35 -26.32 -17.55
N PRO A 319 -13.25 -27.58 -17.08
CA PRO A 319 -14.40 -28.30 -16.53
C PRO A 319 -14.95 -27.57 -15.30
N ILE A 320 -16.26 -27.65 -15.10
CA ILE A 320 -16.93 -27.04 -13.94
C ILE A 320 -16.51 -27.83 -12.67
N PRO A 321 -15.90 -27.17 -11.66
CA PRO A 321 -15.59 -27.81 -10.39
C PRO A 321 -16.87 -28.21 -9.63
N SER A 322 -16.84 -29.28 -8.85
CA SER A 322 -17.96 -29.62 -7.96
C SER A 322 -17.94 -28.72 -6.72
N LEU A 323 -19.09 -28.14 -6.38
CA LEU A 323 -19.28 -27.33 -5.18
C LEU A 323 -19.15 -28.18 -3.91
N ARG A 324 -19.42 -29.49 -4.01
CA ARG A 324 -19.33 -30.46 -2.90
C ARG A 324 -17.90 -30.74 -2.49
N ASP A 325 -16.99 -30.78 -3.45
CA ASP A 325 -15.57 -30.96 -3.18
C ASP A 325 -15.01 -29.76 -2.40
N ALA A 326 -15.60 -28.58 -2.59
CA ALA A 326 -15.21 -27.36 -1.90
C ALA A 326 -15.97 -27.12 -0.58
N CYS A 327 -17.22 -27.57 -0.48
CA CYS A 327 -18.07 -27.43 0.70
C CYS A 327 -18.84 -28.75 0.96
N PRO A 328 -18.40 -29.59 1.92
CA PRO A 328 -18.98 -30.91 2.17
C PRO A 328 -20.47 -30.91 2.57
N GLU A 329 -20.99 -29.79 3.06
CA GLU A 329 -22.40 -29.61 3.43
C GLU A 329 -23.33 -29.54 2.20
N VAL A 330 -22.79 -29.36 1.00
CA VAL A 330 -23.55 -29.29 -0.25
C VAL A 330 -24.06 -30.67 -0.64
N THR A 331 -25.38 -30.76 -0.84
CA THR A 331 -26.03 -31.99 -1.31
C THR A 331 -25.78 -32.23 -2.81
N PRO A 332 -25.88 -33.48 -3.31
CA PRO A 332 -25.80 -33.77 -4.74
C PRO A 332 -26.80 -32.97 -5.58
N ALA A 333 -27.99 -32.69 -5.03
CA ALA A 333 -29.01 -31.91 -5.72
C ALA A 333 -28.61 -30.44 -5.85
N LEU A 334 -28.08 -29.82 -4.78
CA LEU A 334 -27.61 -28.43 -4.83
C LEU A 334 -26.40 -28.26 -5.76
N ASP A 335 -25.50 -29.25 -5.79
CA ASP A 335 -24.37 -29.26 -6.73
C ASP A 335 -24.84 -29.30 -8.18
N ALA A 336 -25.88 -30.09 -8.48
CA ALA A 336 -26.48 -30.12 -9.81
C ALA A 336 -27.09 -28.76 -10.20
N VAL A 337 -27.73 -28.06 -9.26
CA VAL A 337 -28.23 -26.69 -9.47
C VAL A 337 -27.07 -25.75 -9.80
N PHE A 338 -25.99 -25.77 -9.01
CA PHE A 338 -24.80 -24.96 -9.25
C PHE A 338 -24.18 -25.25 -10.63
N HIS A 339 -23.97 -26.52 -10.98
CA HIS A 339 -23.46 -26.92 -12.29
C HIS A 339 -24.30 -26.39 -13.45
N ARG A 340 -25.64 -26.37 -13.29
CA ARG A 340 -26.55 -25.82 -14.29
C ARG A 340 -26.49 -24.29 -14.36
N MET A 341 -26.30 -23.59 -13.23
CA MET A 341 -26.08 -22.13 -13.24
C MET A 341 -24.84 -21.77 -14.06
N VAL A 342 -23.72 -22.46 -13.85
CA VAL A 342 -22.42 -22.16 -14.49
C VAL A 342 -22.14 -23.00 -15.73
N ALA A 343 -23.18 -23.56 -16.37
CA ALA A 343 -23.03 -24.31 -17.60
C ALA A 343 -22.40 -23.43 -18.70
N LYS A 344 -21.50 -24.01 -19.50
CA LYS A 344 -20.71 -23.23 -20.48
C LYS A 344 -21.61 -22.66 -21.58
N THR A 345 -22.53 -23.48 -22.07
CA THR A 345 -23.53 -23.11 -23.08
C THR A 345 -24.75 -22.45 -22.41
N PRO A 346 -25.22 -21.28 -22.87
CA PRO A 346 -26.40 -20.63 -22.30
C PRO A 346 -27.68 -21.49 -22.35
N GLN A 347 -27.84 -22.32 -23.38
CA GLN A 347 -28.98 -23.22 -23.55
C GLN A 347 -29.03 -24.32 -22.49
N ASP A 348 -27.89 -24.69 -21.91
CA ASP A 348 -27.80 -25.72 -20.87
C ASP A 348 -28.09 -25.15 -19.47
N ARG A 349 -28.19 -23.82 -19.34
CA ARG A 349 -28.50 -23.15 -18.07
C ARG A 349 -30.01 -23.16 -17.77
N TYR A 350 -30.36 -22.63 -16.60
CA TYR A 350 -31.72 -22.12 -16.39
C TYR A 350 -32.02 -21.02 -17.41
N GLN A 351 -33.22 -21.01 -17.96
CA GLN A 351 -33.60 -20.05 -18.98
C GLN A 351 -34.14 -18.75 -18.39
N THR A 352 -34.57 -18.77 -17.13
CA THR A 352 -35.03 -17.59 -16.38
C THR A 352 -34.56 -17.61 -14.93
N MET A 353 -34.52 -16.44 -14.29
CA MET A 353 -34.26 -16.34 -12.85
C MET A 353 -35.37 -17.03 -12.02
N ALA A 354 -36.61 -17.05 -12.51
CA ALA A 354 -37.73 -17.73 -11.85
C ALA A 354 -37.51 -19.25 -11.76
N GLU A 355 -37.01 -19.88 -12.82
CA GLU A 355 -36.62 -21.30 -12.80
C GLU A 355 -35.52 -21.57 -11.76
N LEU A 356 -34.49 -20.72 -11.73
CA LEU A 356 -33.41 -20.84 -10.76
C LEU A 356 -33.90 -20.68 -9.30
N ILE A 357 -34.77 -19.70 -9.05
CA ILE A 357 -35.34 -19.45 -7.72
C ILE A 357 -36.11 -20.67 -7.23
N ALA A 358 -36.96 -21.26 -8.08
CA ALA A 358 -37.75 -22.45 -7.72
C ALA A 358 -36.87 -23.66 -7.34
N GLU A 359 -35.70 -23.79 -7.96
CA GLU A 359 -34.74 -24.86 -7.66
C GLU A 359 -33.88 -24.58 -6.42
N LEU A 360 -33.59 -23.31 -6.11
CA LEU A 360 -32.79 -22.93 -4.92
C LEU A 360 -33.62 -22.88 -3.63
N GLU A 361 -34.89 -22.49 -3.71
CA GLU A 361 -35.77 -22.25 -2.56
C GLU A 361 -35.92 -23.46 -1.61
N PRO A 362 -36.01 -24.72 -2.08
CA PRO A 362 -36.07 -25.90 -1.21
C PRO A 362 -34.87 -26.07 -0.27
N PHE A 363 -33.69 -25.55 -0.67
CA PHE A 363 -32.47 -25.64 0.14
C PHE A 363 -32.40 -24.58 1.25
N CYS A 364 -33.16 -23.49 1.13
CA CYS A 364 -33.22 -22.45 2.15
C CYS A 364 -34.15 -22.79 3.32
N HIS A 365 -35.12 -23.70 3.13
CA HIS A 365 -36.13 -24.05 4.16
C HIS A 365 -35.67 -25.09 5.20
N HIS A 366 -34.54 -25.77 5.00
CA HIS A 366 -34.06 -26.83 5.91
C HIS A 366 -33.17 -26.32 7.08
N ALA A 367 -32.91 -25.01 7.17
CA ALA A 367 -31.87 -24.45 8.03
C ALA A 367 -32.33 -23.79 9.35
N ALA A 368 -33.56 -24.06 9.82
CA ALA A 368 -34.11 -23.41 11.04
C ALA A 368 -33.53 -23.94 12.38
N SER A 369 -32.33 -24.52 12.42
CA SER A 369 -31.80 -25.20 13.63
C SER A 369 -30.35 -24.89 14.02
N GLY A 370 -29.67 -23.96 13.34
CA GLY A 370 -28.30 -23.55 13.68
C GLY A 370 -28.23 -22.41 14.71
N PRO A 371 -27.19 -22.33 15.56
CA PRO A 371 -26.99 -21.20 16.46
C PRO A 371 -26.84 -19.90 15.65
N GLY A 372 -27.65 -18.89 16.01
CA GLY A 372 -27.87 -17.67 15.24
C GLY A 372 -26.58 -16.93 14.89
N TRP A 373 -26.27 -16.89 13.59
CA TRP A 373 -25.32 -15.95 13.04
C TRP A 373 -25.88 -14.53 13.21
N SER A 374 -25.17 -13.69 13.97
CA SER A 374 -25.52 -12.28 14.12
C SER A 374 -24.71 -11.46 13.11
N PRO A 375 -25.34 -10.60 12.29
CA PRO A 375 -24.60 -9.76 11.37
C PRO A 375 -23.64 -8.84 12.15
N PRO A 376 -22.36 -8.73 11.75
CA PRO A 376 -21.38 -7.92 12.47
C PRO A 376 -21.73 -6.44 12.35
N VAL A 377 -21.77 -5.75 13.49
CA VAL A 377 -21.88 -4.29 13.56
C VAL A 377 -20.62 -3.69 12.95
N VAL A 378 -20.77 -2.89 11.91
CA VAL A 378 -19.68 -2.08 11.35
C VAL A 378 -19.49 -0.90 12.28
N GLU A 379 -18.56 -1.01 13.25
CA GLU A 379 -18.14 0.13 14.04
C GLU A 379 -17.39 1.13 13.16
N ASP A 380 -17.71 2.42 13.30
CA ASP A 380 -17.15 3.54 12.55
C ASP A 380 -15.70 3.80 12.99
N SER A 381 -14.79 2.93 12.54
CA SER A 381 -13.38 2.90 12.94
C SER A 381 -12.60 4.17 12.57
N GLN A 382 -13.14 4.99 11.66
CA GLN A 382 -12.52 6.23 11.20
C GLN A 382 -12.64 7.36 12.24
N LEU A 383 -13.73 7.41 12.99
CA LEU A 383 -13.94 8.42 14.03
C LEU A 383 -12.99 8.21 15.21
N ASP A 384 -12.83 6.98 15.67
CA ASP A 384 -11.92 6.68 16.79
C ASP A 384 -10.44 6.78 16.39
N ALA A 385 -10.09 6.51 15.14
CA ALA A 385 -8.73 6.73 14.64
C ALA A 385 -8.41 8.23 14.53
N PHE A 386 -9.36 9.03 14.04
CA PHE A 386 -9.26 10.48 14.00
C PHE A 386 -9.20 11.10 15.41
N LEU A 387 -10.08 10.71 16.34
CA LEU A 387 -10.09 11.26 17.70
C LEU A 387 -8.89 10.81 18.53
N ARG A 388 -8.36 9.60 18.33
CA ARG A 388 -7.12 9.12 19.00
C ARG A 388 -5.85 9.82 18.49
N GLY A 389 -5.83 10.25 17.22
CA GLY A 389 -4.73 11.04 16.68
C GLY A 389 -4.64 12.46 17.25
N LEU A 390 -5.60 12.89 18.07
CA LEU A 390 -5.85 14.31 18.33
C LEU A 390 -5.91 14.73 19.81
N GLY A 391 -5.69 13.83 20.77
CA GLY A 391 -5.68 14.15 22.22
C GLY A 391 -4.26 14.36 22.81
N PRO A 392 -4.08 15.20 23.84
CA PRO A 392 -2.78 15.36 24.50
C PRO A 392 -2.43 14.12 25.31
N ALA A 393 -1.17 13.69 25.23
CA ALA A 393 -0.63 12.54 25.95
C ALA A 393 -0.88 12.68 27.46
N SER A 394 -1.87 11.94 27.97
CA SER A 394 -2.06 11.74 29.40
C SER A 394 -1.35 10.46 29.81
N GLY A 395 -0.47 10.58 30.82
CA GLY A 395 0.40 9.52 31.31
C GLY A 395 -0.34 8.28 31.86
N PRO A 396 0.41 7.25 32.24
CA PRO A 396 -0.12 5.91 32.46
C PRO A 396 -1.12 5.88 33.63
N ARG A 397 -2.38 5.59 33.32
CA ARG A 397 -3.35 5.05 34.29
C ARG A 397 -2.85 3.69 34.74
N ARG A 398 -2.63 3.54 36.05
CA ARG A 398 -2.46 2.24 36.70
C ARG A 398 -3.67 1.36 36.37
N ALA A 399 -3.39 0.17 35.83
CA ALA A 399 -4.38 -0.88 35.67
C ALA A 399 -4.87 -1.31 37.05
N HIS A 400 -6.16 -1.08 37.32
CA HIS A 400 -6.87 -1.77 38.38
C HIS A 400 -7.14 -3.19 37.91
N THR A 401 -6.55 -4.15 38.62
CA THR A 401 -6.87 -5.57 38.53
C THR A 401 -8.30 -5.80 39.03
N THR A 402 -9.14 -6.36 38.17
CA THR A 402 -10.44 -6.93 38.52
C THR A 402 -10.22 -8.26 39.24
N SER A 403 -10.22 -8.21 40.57
CA SER A 403 -10.36 -9.39 41.43
C SER A 403 -11.82 -9.51 41.89
N SER A 404 -12.36 -10.70 41.70
CA SER A 404 -13.66 -11.20 42.15
C SER A 404 -14.01 -10.87 43.61
N GLN A 405 -15.27 -10.49 43.85
CA GLN A 405 -15.90 -10.45 45.18
C GLN A 405 -15.96 -11.85 45.83
N PRO A 406 -16.00 -11.90 47.17
CA PRO A 406 -17.25 -12.27 47.84
C PRO A 406 -17.67 -11.30 48.97
N ALA A 407 -18.94 -11.42 49.37
CA ALA A 407 -19.72 -10.54 50.25
C ALA A 407 -19.47 -10.80 51.77
N PRO A 408 -20.18 -10.14 52.74
CA PRO A 408 -19.58 -9.32 53.79
C PRO A 408 -19.64 -9.90 55.22
N ALA A 409 -18.78 -9.43 56.12
CA ALA A 409 -18.97 -9.60 57.57
C ALA A 409 -18.32 -8.47 58.42
N ALA A 410 -19.20 -7.79 59.17
CA ALA A 410 -19.09 -7.21 60.51
C ALA A 410 -17.86 -6.38 60.98
N VAL A 411 -18.12 -5.08 61.16
CA VAL A 411 -17.93 -4.22 62.36
C VAL A 411 -16.68 -4.43 63.24
N LYS A 412 -15.85 -3.37 63.37
CA LYS A 412 -15.50 -2.71 64.66
C LYS A 412 -14.76 -1.38 64.47
N THR A 413 -15.06 -0.48 65.39
CA THR A 413 -14.76 0.95 65.50
C THR A 413 -13.39 1.29 66.11
N LYS A 414 -12.82 2.44 65.73
CA LYS A 414 -12.16 3.49 66.59
C LYS A 414 -11.36 4.45 65.68
N ALA A 415 -11.78 5.71 65.55
CA ALA A 415 -11.50 6.87 66.43
C ALA A 415 -10.25 7.66 65.97
N ALA A 416 -10.50 8.88 65.47
CA ALA A 416 -9.53 9.98 65.40
C ALA A 416 -9.26 10.51 66.83
N PRO A 417 -8.25 11.38 67.04
CA PRO A 417 -8.51 12.81 66.82
C PRO A 417 -7.28 13.69 66.44
N ASP A 418 -7.63 14.94 66.14
CA ASP A 418 -6.88 16.19 66.36
C ASP A 418 -5.98 16.84 65.28
N ALA A 419 -6.40 18.06 64.94
CA ALA A 419 -5.68 19.22 64.44
C ALA A 419 -6.06 20.42 65.37
N PRO A 420 -5.66 21.68 65.14
CA PRO A 420 -4.39 22.33 64.72
C PRO A 420 -3.92 23.29 65.87
N PRO A 421 -3.04 24.33 65.70
CA PRO A 421 -3.33 25.66 65.07
C PRO A 421 -2.05 26.30 64.44
N ALA A 422 -1.90 27.61 64.23
CA ALA A 422 -2.58 28.61 63.39
C ALA A 422 -1.60 29.80 63.20
N ALA A 423 -1.95 30.70 62.27
CA ALA A 423 -1.61 32.14 62.20
C ALA A 423 -0.16 32.60 61.95
N ALA A 424 0.09 33.44 60.92
CA ALA A 424 -0.08 34.89 60.93
C ALA A 424 0.61 35.56 59.70
N GLU A 425 -0.12 36.44 58.99
CA GLU A 425 0.41 37.53 58.14
C GLU A 425 0.81 38.75 59.03
N PRO A 426 1.12 40.00 58.58
CA PRO A 426 1.18 40.58 57.23
C PRO A 426 2.26 41.70 56.96
N ASP A 427 2.26 42.21 55.72
CA ASP A 427 2.31 43.64 55.29
C ASP A 427 3.61 44.52 55.23
N VAL A 428 3.55 45.43 54.24
CA VAL A 428 4.13 46.80 54.15
C VAL A 428 5.49 47.06 53.44
N THR A 429 5.36 47.60 52.21
CA THR A 429 6.06 48.73 51.54
C THR A 429 7.60 48.74 51.41
N GLN A 430 8.15 49.14 50.25
CA GLN A 430 8.25 50.55 49.79
C GLN A 430 9.20 50.66 48.57
N ASP A 431 8.80 51.53 47.66
CA ASP A 431 9.47 52.12 46.50
C ASP A 431 10.77 52.88 46.87
N TRP A 432 11.69 53.12 45.91
CA TRP A 432 12.55 54.31 45.73
C TRP A 432 13.58 54.14 44.57
N SER A 433 13.26 54.75 43.42
CA SER A 433 14.04 55.71 42.62
C SER A 433 15.46 55.42 42.04
N GLU A 434 15.52 55.56 40.70
CA GLU A 434 16.51 56.16 39.76
C GLU A 434 17.44 57.30 40.28
N PRO A 435 18.45 57.89 39.54
CA PRO A 435 18.48 58.19 38.07
C PRO A 435 19.84 58.30 37.30
N HIS A 436 19.71 58.67 36.01
CA HIS A 436 20.59 59.43 35.07
C HIS A 436 21.47 58.65 34.06
N ALA A 437 21.72 59.07 32.81
CA ALA A 437 21.13 60.02 31.83
C ALA A 437 21.97 59.98 30.51
N GLU A 438 21.32 60.17 29.34
CA GLU A 438 21.77 60.86 28.08
C GLU A 438 23.03 60.36 27.29
N THR A 439 23.20 60.44 25.96
CA THR A 439 22.52 61.04 24.78
C THR A 439 23.12 60.50 23.44
N ALA A 440 22.34 60.64 22.33
CA ALA A 440 22.76 61.11 20.99
C ALA A 440 23.41 60.22 19.87
N THR A 441 22.55 59.87 18.88
CA THR A 441 22.62 60.10 17.40
C THR A 441 23.66 59.48 16.42
N LYS A 442 23.11 58.89 15.33
CA LYS A 442 23.26 59.20 13.87
C LYS A 442 24.06 58.27 12.90
N MET A 443 23.33 57.89 11.84
CA MET A 443 23.64 57.95 10.37
C MET A 443 24.31 56.77 9.60
N GLU A 444 23.47 56.17 8.75
CA GLU A 444 23.66 55.58 7.39
C GLU A 444 24.51 56.45 6.41
N PRO A 445 24.99 55.98 5.21
CA PRO A 445 24.13 55.42 4.13
C PRO A 445 24.76 54.46 3.06
N SER A 446 23.86 54.12 2.13
CA SER A 446 23.78 53.23 0.95
C SER A 446 24.59 53.55 -0.34
N LEU A 447 24.88 52.47 -1.12
CA LEU A 447 24.89 52.27 -2.61
C LEU A 447 25.81 53.15 -3.52
N PRO A 448 26.29 52.70 -4.73
CA PRO A 448 25.53 52.01 -5.80
C PRO A 448 26.25 50.95 -6.69
N GLN A 449 25.47 50.31 -7.57
CA GLN A 449 25.79 49.47 -8.77
C GLN A 449 26.75 50.16 -9.79
N PRO A 450 27.49 49.42 -10.67
CA PRO A 450 26.92 48.79 -11.88
C PRO A 450 27.62 47.52 -12.45
N GLU A 451 26.90 46.79 -13.33
CA GLU A 451 27.39 45.93 -14.44
C GLU A 451 28.31 46.70 -15.44
N PRO A 452 28.93 46.13 -16.53
CA PRO A 452 28.77 44.81 -17.17
C PRO A 452 30.08 44.11 -17.68
N ALA A 453 29.88 42.98 -18.36
CA ALA A 453 30.54 42.57 -19.63
C ALA A 453 31.67 41.51 -19.63
N LYS A 454 31.26 40.36 -20.19
CA LYS A 454 31.79 39.69 -21.40
C LYS A 454 33.19 39.08 -21.42
N ALA A 455 33.17 37.90 -22.07
CA ALA A 455 34.24 37.21 -22.81
C ALA A 455 35.34 36.63 -21.91
N GLY A 456 35.64 35.35 -21.97
CA GLY A 456 35.51 34.42 -23.08
C GLY A 456 36.85 33.73 -23.23
N THR A 457 36.81 32.55 -23.85
CA THR A 457 37.97 31.85 -24.42
C THR A 457 39.01 31.39 -23.38
N THR A 458 39.58 30.21 -23.41
CA THR A 458 39.67 29.13 -24.38
C THR A 458 40.51 28.08 -23.67
N SER A 459 40.38 26.82 -24.11
CA SER A 459 41.49 25.93 -24.48
C SER A 459 42.78 26.01 -23.64
N ALA A 460 43.40 24.93 -23.23
CA ALA A 460 43.31 23.54 -23.60
C ALA A 460 44.53 22.89 -22.93
N ARG A 461 44.52 21.56 -22.98
CA ARG A 461 45.73 20.75 -23.20
C ARG A 461 46.71 20.71 -22.03
N SER A 462 46.75 19.55 -21.37
CA SER A 462 47.74 18.47 -21.66
C SER A 462 49.09 18.77 -20.99
N ALA A 463 49.86 17.84 -20.46
CA ALA A 463 49.82 16.40 -20.44
C ALA A 463 50.62 15.95 -19.21
N ALA A 464 50.43 14.68 -18.87
CA ALA A 464 51.27 13.88 -18.01
C ALA A 464 52.77 14.19 -18.06
N PHE A 465 53.44 14.10 -16.91
CA PHE A 465 54.62 13.24 -16.84
C PHE A 465 54.86 12.65 -15.45
N ARG A 466 55.16 11.35 -15.49
CA ARG A 466 55.67 10.50 -14.42
C ARG A 466 56.95 11.07 -13.82
N ARG A 467 57.20 10.83 -12.53
CA ARG A 467 58.15 9.78 -12.10
C ARG A 467 58.25 9.68 -10.58
N SER A 468 58.42 8.44 -10.19
CA SER A 468 58.59 7.87 -8.89
C SER A 468 60.03 7.95 -8.37
N ARG A 469 60.13 7.72 -7.04
CA ARG A 469 61.28 7.25 -6.21
C ARG A 469 61.94 8.31 -5.30
N PRO A 470 62.61 7.89 -4.21
CA PRO A 470 62.13 7.05 -3.09
C PRO A 470 62.70 7.54 -1.72
N ALA A 471 62.38 6.81 -0.63
CA ALA A 471 63.19 6.39 0.54
C ALA A 471 64.32 7.30 1.09
N GLN A 472 64.64 7.41 2.40
CA GLN A 472 64.60 6.41 3.48
C GLN A 472 65.11 7.06 4.81
N ASP A 473 65.06 6.27 5.89
CA ASP A 473 65.80 6.37 7.17
C ASP A 473 65.15 7.18 8.32
N GLY A 474 65.19 6.76 9.59
CA GLY A 474 66.00 5.70 10.21
C GLY A 474 65.58 5.38 11.65
N ALA A 475 66.28 4.38 12.20
CA ALA A 475 66.09 3.77 13.51
C ALA A 475 66.55 4.63 14.71
N THR A 476 66.14 4.29 15.94
CA THR A 476 67.06 3.89 17.05
C THR A 476 66.37 3.47 18.36
N LYS A 477 67.13 2.71 19.16
CA LYS A 477 66.84 1.88 20.36
C LYS A 477 66.70 2.65 21.69
N TRP A 478 66.26 1.93 22.75
CA TRP A 478 66.74 1.80 24.18
C TRP A 478 65.53 1.36 25.05
N ARG A 479 65.54 0.49 26.08
CA ARG A 479 66.43 -0.50 26.72
C ARG A 479 65.60 -1.29 27.77
N ASP A 480 65.98 -2.55 28.00
CA ASP A 480 65.38 -3.60 28.84
C ASP A 480 65.34 -3.39 30.37
N TRP A 481 64.47 -4.14 31.04
CA TRP A 481 64.74 -4.77 32.35
C TRP A 481 64.56 -6.31 32.25
N ARG A 482 65.62 -7.06 32.56
CA ARG A 482 65.67 -8.52 32.85
C ARG A 482 65.89 -8.68 34.36
N TRP A 483 65.42 -9.75 35.03
CA TRP A 483 66.18 -11.01 35.21
C TRP A 483 65.37 -12.12 35.94
N LEU A 484 65.63 -13.37 35.53
CA LEU A 484 65.75 -14.66 36.28
C LEU A 484 64.51 -15.23 37.03
N ALA A 485 64.25 -16.54 37.14
CA ALA A 485 64.74 -17.81 36.56
C ALA A 485 63.79 -18.90 37.15
N ALA A 486 63.33 -19.91 36.39
CA ALA A 486 63.85 -21.28 36.36
C ALA A 486 62.86 -22.36 36.89
N VAL A 487 62.71 -23.41 36.08
CA VAL A 487 62.31 -24.81 36.34
C VAL A 487 60.83 -25.13 36.64
N GLY A 488 60.20 -25.74 35.65
CA GLY A 488 59.04 -26.64 35.78
C GLY A 488 58.84 -27.38 34.47
N ALA A 489 59.00 -28.71 34.50
CA ALA A 489 59.00 -29.60 33.34
C ALA A 489 57.70 -29.57 32.52
N GLY A 490 57.80 -29.94 31.24
CA GLY A 490 56.75 -29.80 30.25
C GLY A 490 55.51 -30.67 30.44
N SER A 491 54.58 -30.41 29.52
CA SER A 491 53.34 -31.15 29.21
C SER A 491 52.09 -30.71 29.97
N LEU A 492 51.32 -29.80 29.35
CA LEU A 492 49.93 -30.13 29.01
C LEU A 492 49.50 -29.35 27.76
N LEU A 493 49.51 -30.04 26.62
CA LEU A 493 48.68 -29.65 25.48
C LEU A 493 47.23 -29.60 25.99
N VAL A 494 46.60 -28.44 25.94
CA VAL A 494 45.15 -28.41 25.73
C VAL A 494 44.97 -28.56 24.22
N VAL A 495 44.95 -29.81 23.77
CA VAL A 495 44.43 -30.14 22.44
C VAL A 495 42.95 -29.81 22.51
N LEU A 496 42.49 -28.80 21.78
CA LEU A 496 41.08 -28.71 21.40
C LEU A 496 40.82 -29.86 20.42
N LEU A 497 40.57 -31.06 20.96
CA LEU A 497 40.11 -32.21 20.19
C LEU A 497 38.68 -31.91 19.76
N GLY A 498 38.53 -31.32 18.57
CA GLY A 498 37.25 -31.35 17.86
C GLY A 498 36.78 -32.79 17.73
N ILE A 499 35.51 -33.05 18.01
CA ILE A 499 34.91 -34.38 17.86
C ILE A 499 34.63 -34.59 16.37
N TRP A 500 35.12 -35.70 15.81
CA TRP A 500 34.87 -36.07 14.42
C TRP A 500 34.05 -37.36 14.37
N VAL A 501 33.07 -37.42 13.49
CA VAL A 501 32.38 -38.67 13.15
C VAL A 501 33.13 -39.30 11.98
N VAL A 502 33.68 -40.49 12.22
CA VAL A 502 34.36 -41.30 11.20
C VAL A 502 33.40 -42.36 10.67
N VAL A 503 33.03 -42.25 9.41
CA VAL A 503 32.20 -43.25 8.70
C VAL A 503 33.14 -44.29 8.08
N ARG A 504 32.93 -45.56 8.43
CA ARG A 504 33.68 -46.70 7.89
C ARG A 504 32.74 -47.58 7.07
N ASP A 505 33.29 -48.18 6.02
CA ASP A 505 32.57 -49.19 5.25
C ASP A 505 32.45 -50.52 6.02
N LYS A 506 31.74 -51.48 5.43
CA LYS A 506 31.49 -52.81 5.99
C LYS A 506 32.76 -53.63 6.24
N ASP A 507 33.87 -53.28 5.59
CA ASP A 507 35.16 -53.95 5.71
C ASP A 507 36.10 -53.21 6.69
N GLY A 508 35.57 -52.18 7.37
CA GLY A 508 36.24 -51.43 8.43
C GLY A 508 37.17 -50.32 7.92
N LYS A 509 37.14 -50.00 6.62
CA LYS A 509 37.96 -48.94 6.03
C LYS A 509 37.26 -47.60 6.12
N GLU A 510 38.00 -46.57 6.53
CA GLU A 510 37.47 -45.21 6.65
C GLU A 510 37.12 -44.61 5.29
N VAL A 511 35.86 -44.21 5.12
CA VAL A 511 35.31 -43.67 3.87
C VAL A 511 34.92 -42.19 3.98
N ALA A 512 34.67 -41.67 5.18
CA ALA A 512 34.50 -40.23 5.42
C ALA A 512 34.81 -39.85 6.88
N ARG A 513 35.25 -38.61 7.11
CA ARG A 513 35.45 -38.02 8.45
C ARG A 513 34.90 -36.60 8.49
N VAL A 514 33.93 -36.36 9.36
CA VAL A 514 33.17 -35.10 9.41
C VAL A 514 33.32 -34.44 10.80
N PRO A 515 33.70 -33.15 10.89
CA PRO A 515 33.81 -32.46 12.17
C PRO A 515 32.43 -32.09 12.73
N VAL A 516 32.23 -32.26 14.03
CA VAL A 516 31.02 -31.83 14.73
C VAL A 516 31.27 -30.47 15.38
N PRO A 517 30.52 -29.40 15.03
CA PRO A 517 30.64 -28.09 15.68
C PRO A 517 30.19 -28.14 17.14
N GLU A 518 30.78 -27.31 18.02
CA GLU A 518 30.42 -27.27 19.44
C GLU A 518 28.92 -26.98 19.64
N GLY A 519 28.21 -27.94 20.24
CA GLY A 519 26.78 -27.86 20.54
C GLY A 519 25.83 -28.44 19.48
N GLY A 520 26.32 -29.00 18.37
CA GLY A 520 25.51 -29.56 17.28
C GLY A 520 25.45 -31.09 17.21
N SER A 521 24.48 -31.63 16.45
CA SER A 521 24.42 -33.05 16.04
C SER A 521 24.56 -33.17 14.52
N VAL A 522 25.13 -34.27 14.02
CA VAL A 522 25.32 -34.55 12.58
C VAL A 522 24.61 -35.87 12.23
N THR A 523 23.68 -35.82 11.27
CA THR A 523 23.02 -37.00 10.69
C THR A 523 23.63 -37.33 9.33
N VAL A 524 24.04 -38.58 9.13
CA VAL A 524 24.60 -39.09 7.87
C VAL A 524 23.63 -40.12 7.29
N GLU A 525 23.02 -39.85 6.14
CA GLU A 525 22.17 -40.80 5.43
C GLU A 525 22.94 -41.50 4.30
N THR A 526 22.84 -42.82 4.23
CA THR A 526 23.47 -43.65 3.18
C THR A 526 22.39 -44.19 2.25
N THR A 527 22.44 -43.88 0.95
CA THR A 527 21.48 -44.38 -0.03
C THR A 527 21.99 -45.67 -0.68
N ALA A 528 21.34 -46.79 -0.38
CA ALA A 528 21.51 -48.04 -1.11
C ALA A 528 20.28 -48.30 -2.01
N LYS A 529 20.50 -48.46 -3.31
CA LYS A 529 19.47 -48.89 -4.28
C LYS A 529 19.33 -50.41 -4.27
N SER A 530 18.10 -50.90 -4.25
CA SER A 530 17.72 -52.25 -4.69
C SER A 530 16.25 -52.24 -5.12
N GLU A 531 15.98 -52.86 -6.27
CA GLU A 531 14.69 -52.94 -6.96
C GLU A 531 13.76 -54.04 -6.41
N ALA A 532 12.49 -53.95 -6.85
CA ALA A 532 11.48 -54.99 -7.07
C ALA A 532 10.33 -55.17 -6.04
N SER A 533 9.14 -54.74 -6.51
CA SER A 533 7.78 -55.33 -6.40
C SER A 533 7.19 -55.69 -5.02
N THR A 534 6.01 -55.14 -4.68
CA THR A 534 4.66 -55.77 -4.85
C THR A 534 3.58 -54.85 -4.24
N GLU A 535 2.39 -54.83 -4.85
CA GLU A 535 1.19 -54.08 -4.45
C GLU A 535 0.70 -54.32 -3.01
N ARG A 536 0.17 -53.27 -2.34
CA ARG A 536 -1.13 -53.28 -1.62
C ARG A 536 -1.54 -51.89 -1.09
N LYS A 537 -2.85 -51.63 -1.12
CA LYS A 537 -3.58 -50.43 -0.69
C LYS A 537 -3.67 -50.27 0.84
N SER A 538 -3.53 -49.04 1.32
CA SER A 538 -4.24 -48.35 2.43
C SER A 538 -3.33 -47.20 2.88
N GLY A 539 -3.68 -45.92 2.74
CA GLY A 539 -4.71 -45.27 3.54
C GLY A 539 -4.06 -44.60 4.74
N ASP A 540 -3.39 -43.45 4.53
CA ASP A 540 -3.24 -42.32 5.46
C ASP A 540 -2.26 -41.29 4.86
N LYS A 541 -2.77 -40.14 4.41
CA LYS A 541 -1.94 -39.03 3.92
C LYS A 541 -1.69 -38.03 5.04
N ALA A 542 -0.45 -38.05 5.51
CA ALA A 542 0.24 -36.94 6.17
C ALA A 542 0.23 -35.66 5.29
N PRO A 543 0.35 -34.46 5.90
CA PRO A 543 0.17 -33.18 5.21
C PRO A 543 1.20 -32.96 4.10
N HIS A 544 0.70 -32.42 2.99
CA HIS A 544 1.42 -32.21 1.74
C HIS A 544 2.69 -31.35 1.91
N SER A 545 3.83 -32.02 1.71
CA SER A 545 5.01 -31.59 0.94
C SER A 545 4.99 -30.15 0.40
N LYS A 546 5.88 -29.31 0.93
CA LYS A 546 6.37 -28.08 0.28
C LYS A 546 6.90 -28.44 -1.11
N THR A 547 6.24 -27.96 -2.16
CA THR A 547 6.78 -27.98 -3.53
C THR A 547 8.11 -27.23 -3.56
N ALA A 548 9.13 -27.81 -4.20
CA ALA A 548 10.39 -27.13 -4.49
C ALA A 548 10.11 -25.80 -5.23
N PRO A 549 10.89 -24.74 -4.99
CA PRO A 549 10.70 -23.46 -5.67
C PRO A 549 10.74 -23.68 -7.18
N ALA A 550 9.76 -23.11 -7.89
CA ALA A 550 9.69 -23.16 -9.34
C ALA A 550 11.03 -22.64 -9.91
N ALA A 551 11.72 -23.48 -10.69
CA ALA A 551 12.94 -23.05 -11.34
C ALA A 551 12.63 -21.89 -12.29
N LEU A 552 13.45 -20.84 -12.26
CA LEU A 552 13.32 -19.72 -13.17
C LEU A 552 13.34 -20.22 -14.63
N PRO A 553 12.58 -19.60 -15.55
CA PRO A 553 12.61 -19.94 -16.97
C PRO A 553 14.05 -19.89 -17.55
N PRO A 554 14.34 -20.46 -18.71
CA PRO A 554 15.55 -20.09 -19.43
C PRO A 554 15.49 -18.61 -19.85
N TRP A 555 16.64 -17.93 -19.85
CA TRP A 555 16.75 -16.56 -20.34
C TRP A 555 16.33 -16.46 -21.81
N ASN A 556 15.42 -15.53 -22.11
CA ASN A 556 15.01 -15.21 -23.48
C ASN A 556 15.61 -13.86 -23.91
N LEU A 557 16.93 -13.81 -24.05
CA LEU A 557 17.65 -12.61 -24.48
C LEU A 557 17.79 -12.57 -26.02
N PRO A 558 17.79 -11.37 -26.63
CA PRO A 558 18.06 -11.23 -28.05
C PRO A 558 19.42 -11.82 -28.45
N ALA A 559 19.54 -12.21 -29.73
CA ALA A 559 20.78 -12.79 -30.24
C ALA A 559 21.96 -11.83 -30.08
N GLY A 560 23.11 -12.36 -29.65
CA GLY A 560 24.34 -11.59 -29.44
C GLY A 560 24.33 -10.72 -28.17
N ALA A 561 23.27 -10.75 -27.36
CA ALA A 561 23.23 -10.05 -26.08
C ALA A 561 24.34 -10.55 -25.13
N PRO A 562 24.99 -9.66 -24.36
CA PRO A 562 25.93 -10.05 -23.32
C PRO A 562 25.25 -10.86 -22.22
N PRO A 563 26.03 -11.61 -21.41
CA PRO A 563 25.47 -12.28 -20.24
C PRO A 563 24.78 -11.31 -19.27
N PRO A 564 23.65 -11.71 -18.66
CA PRO A 564 23.01 -10.94 -17.61
C PRO A 564 23.91 -10.86 -16.37
N ALA A 565 23.74 -9.82 -15.57
CA ALA A 565 24.44 -9.64 -14.30
C ALA A 565 23.79 -10.50 -13.21
N ILE A 566 24.33 -11.69 -12.97
CA ILE A 566 23.81 -12.66 -12.00
C ILE A 566 24.53 -12.44 -10.66
N ALA A 567 23.83 -11.93 -9.65
CA ALA A 567 24.39 -11.74 -8.31
C ALA A 567 24.69 -13.10 -7.61
N PRO A 568 25.76 -13.20 -6.80
CA PRO A 568 26.61 -12.09 -6.37
C PRO A 568 27.75 -11.72 -7.33
N PHE A 569 28.11 -10.45 -7.37
CA PHE A 569 29.27 -9.93 -8.11
C PHE A 569 29.85 -8.67 -7.46
N ASP A 570 31.11 -8.36 -7.74
CA ASP A 570 31.80 -7.19 -7.20
C ASP A 570 31.74 -5.96 -8.14
N ALA A 571 32.31 -4.84 -7.70
CA ALA A 571 32.33 -3.60 -8.49
C ALA A 571 33.14 -3.69 -9.80
N ALA A 572 34.15 -4.56 -9.88
CA ALA A 572 34.89 -4.76 -11.13
C ALA A 572 33.98 -5.47 -12.14
N LYS A 573 33.27 -6.50 -11.69
CA LYS A 573 32.35 -7.26 -12.52
C LYS A 573 31.11 -6.46 -12.93
N ALA A 574 30.60 -5.61 -12.03
CA ALA A 574 29.54 -4.64 -12.35
C ALA A 574 29.94 -3.75 -13.54
N LYS A 575 31.14 -3.17 -13.51
CA LYS A 575 31.68 -2.36 -14.61
C LYS A 575 31.83 -3.15 -15.91
N GLU A 576 32.26 -4.41 -15.84
CA GLU A 576 32.30 -5.29 -17.01
C GLU A 576 30.92 -5.50 -17.64
N HIS A 577 29.89 -5.77 -16.82
CA HIS A 577 28.52 -5.92 -17.30
C HIS A 577 28.01 -4.62 -17.92
N GLN A 578 28.20 -3.47 -17.27
CA GLN A 578 27.82 -2.17 -17.81
C GLN A 578 28.51 -1.90 -19.15
N ALA A 579 29.82 -2.10 -19.25
CA ALA A 579 30.58 -1.87 -20.48
C ALA A 579 30.13 -2.79 -21.62
N ALA A 580 29.88 -4.07 -21.33
CA ALA A 580 29.42 -5.04 -22.32
C ALA A 580 28.02 -4.69 -22.84
N TRP A 581 27.09 -4.36 -21.94
CA TRP A 581 25.72 -3.99 -22.29
C TRP A 581 25.63 -2.63 -22.98
N ALA A 582 26.39 -1.62 -22.54
CA ALA A 582 26.49 -0.33 -23.21
C ALA A 582 26.97 -0.49 -24.67
N LYS A 583 28.03 -1.29 -24.86
CA LYS A 583 28.55 -1.62 -26.20
C LYS A 583 27.52 -2.32 -27.07
N TYR A 584 26.77 -3.28 -26.52
CA TYR A 584 25.74 -4.02 -27.26
C TYR A 584 24.56 -3.14 -27.67
N LEU A 585 24.10 -2.29 -26.77
CA LEU A 585 22.95 -1.39 -26.97
C LEU A 585 23.30 -0.15 -27.80
N GLY A 586 24.59 0.13 -28.01
CA GLY A 586 25.06 1.34 -28.70
C GLY A 586 24.83 2.61 -27.89
N VAL A 587 24.90 2.51 -26.56
CA VAL A 587 24.67 3.62 -25.62
C VAL A 587 25.88 3.81 -24.70
N GLU A 588 25.92 4.90 -23.94
CA GLU A 588 26.96 5.15 -22.95
C GLU A 588 26.61 4.53 -21.59
N VAL A 589 27.60 4.16 -20.78
CA VAL A 589 27.33 3.64 -19.42
C VAL A 589 26.65 4.70 -18.55
N GLU A 590 27.11 5.94 -18.66
CA GLU A 590 26.50 7.10 -18.03
C GLU A 590 25.96 8.04 -19.10
N SER A 591 24.85 8.71 -18.81
CA SER A 591 24.31 9.72 -19.71
C SER A 591 23.66 10.84 -18.91
N GLU A 592 23.60 12.03 -19.50
CA GLU A 592 22.93 13.19 -18.91
C GLU A 592 21.72 13.58 -19.76
N ASN A 593 20.65 14.02 -19.10
CA ASN A 593 19.48 14.57 -19.79
C ASN A 593 19.56 16.11 -19.91
N SER A 594 18.56 16.72 -20.55
CA SER A 594 18.53 18.17 -20.82
C SER A 594 18.52 19.07 -19.58
N ILE A 595 18.23 18.53 -18.40
CA ILE A 595 18.21 19.29 -17.13
C ILE A 595 19.38 18.91 -16.21
N GLY A 596 20.41 18.24 -16.72
CA GLY A 596 21.61 17.89 -15.96
C GLY A 596 21.44 16.68 -15.02
N MET A 597 20.39 15.87 -15.19
CA MET A 597 20.25 14.62 -14.43
C MET A 597 21.15 13.54 -15.02
N ARG A 598 22.03 12.98 -14.20
CA ARG A 598 22.89 11.86 -14.56
C ARG A 598 22.15 10.54 -14.39
N PHE A 599 22.26 9.68 -15.39
CA PHE A 599 21.68 8.35 -15.44
C PHE A 599 22.77 7.29 -15.65
N VAL A 600 22.63 6.17 -14.97
CA VAL A 600 23.55 5.03 -15.01
C VAL A 600 22.84 3.84 -15.63
N LEU A 601 23.49 3.17 -16.59
CA LEU A 601 22.98 1.95 -17.22
C LEU A 601 23.00 0.80 -16.21
N ILE A 602 21.84 0.18 -16.01
CA ILE A 602 21.64 -1.00 -15.20
C ILE A 602 21.35 -2.19 -16.15
N PRO A 603 22.29 -3.14 -16.27
CA PRO A 603 22.10 -4.33 -17.09
C PRO A 603 20.98 -5.26 -16.59
N PRO A 604 20.35 -6.05 -17.48
CA PRO A 604 19.52 -7.20 -17.07
C PRO A 604 20.30 -8.10 -16.12
N GLY A 605 19.61 -8.71 -15.16
CA GLY A 605 20.26 -9.51 -14.14
C GLY A 605 19.33 -10.32 -13.27
N GLU A 606 19.94 -11.10 -12.37
CA GLU A 606 19.26 -11.88 -11.35
C GLU A 606 19.80 -11.56 -9.96
N PHE A 607 18.91 -11.53 -8.96
CA PHE A 607 19.29 -11.31 -7.57
C PHE A 607 18.28 -11.97 -6.61
N ASP A 608 18.67 -12.09 -5.34
CA ASP A 608 17.76 -12.54 -4.29
C ASP A 608 17.06 -11.31 -3.69
N MET A 609 15.75 -11.22 -3.89
CA MET A 609 14.92 -10.14 -3.34
C MET A 609 14.35 -10.54 -1.99
N GLY A 610 14.22 -9.57 -1.08
CA GLY A 610 13.60 -9.75 0.23
C GLY A 610 14.48 -10.42 1.28
N SER A 611 13.83 -10.94 2.31
CA SER A 611 14.43 -11.56 3.51
C SER A 611 13.82 -12.93 3.77
N THR A 612 14.62 -13.87 4.26
CA THR A 612 14.11 -15.17 4.72
C THR A 612 13.22 -14.99 5.94
N GLU A 613 12.35 -15.96 6.20
CA GLU A 613 11.52 -15.98 7.38
C GLU A 613 12.36 -15.98 8.68
N ALA A 614 13.54 -16.60 8.66
CA ALA A 614 14.48 -16.59 9.78
C ALA A 614 15.12 -15.21 10.00
N GLU A 615 15.52 -14.53 8.93
CA GLU A 615 16.03 -13.15 8.99
C GLU A 615 14.94 -12.20 9.51
N VAL A 616 13.70 -12.32 9.00
CA VAL A 616 12.54 -11.54 9.47
C VAL A 616 12.24 -11.81 10.95
N ALA A 617 12.26 -13.06 11.40
CA ALA A 617 12.02 -13.41 12.80
C ALA A 617 13.07 -12.76 13.72
N LYS A 618 14.36 -12.83 13.35
CA LYS A 618 15.44 -12.17 14.09
C LYS A 618 15.26 -10.66 14.14
N LEU A 619 14.95 -10.03 13.01
CA LEU A 619 14.70 -8.59 12.91
C LEU A 619 13.50 -8.16 13.78
N LEU A 620 12.44 -8.97 13.85
CA LEU A 620 11.29 -8.71 14.71
C LEU A 620 11.66 -8.76 16.19
N GLU A 621 12.50 -9.71 16.61
CA GLU A 621 13.01 -9.79 17.98
C GLU A 621 13.86 -8.57 18.34
N GLU A 622 14.80 -8.21 17.46
CA GLU A 622 15.67 -7.03 17.63
C GLU A 622 14.86 -5.73 17.65
N ALA A 623 13.88 -5.59 16.77
CA ALA A 623 13.01 -4.41 16.69
C ALA A 623 12.17 -4.23 17.96
N LYS A 624 11.65 -5.32 18.52
CA LYS A 624 10.95 -5.30 19.81
C LYS A 624 11.89 -4.97 20.96
N ALA A 625 13.09 -5.55 20.97
CA ALA A 625 14.09 -5.29 22.02
C ALA A 625 14.59 -3.84 22.03
N THR A 626 14.67 -3.21 20.85
CA THR A 626 15.12 -1.82 20.68
C THR A 626 13.98 -0.80 20.66
N ASN A 627 12.74 -1.25 20.91
CA ASN A 627 11.54 -0.42 20.94
C ASN A 627 11.36 0.42 19.65
N GLN A 628 11.57 -0.23 18.51
CA GLN A 628 11.27 0.33 17.19
C GLN A 628 9.78 0.66 17.09
N PRO A 629 9.40 1.66 16.29
CA PRO A 629 8.01 2.06 16.17
C PRO A 629 7.15 0.95 15.55
N SER A 630 5.86 0.88 15.93
CA SER A 630 4.95 -0.19 15.48
C SER A 630 4.86 -0.29 13.96
N TRP A 631 4.88 0.83 13.24
CA TRP A 631 4.87 0.83 11.77
C TRP A 631 6.09 0.13 11.17
N TYR A 632 7.24 0.11 11.85
CA TYR A 632 8.41 -0.65 11.41
C TYR A 632 8.18 -2.14 11.62
N ILE A 633 7.74 -2.51 12.84
CA ILE A 633 7.52 -3.89 13.27
C ILE A 633 6.43 -4.57 12.43
N GLU A 634 5.34 -3.86 12.13
CA GLU A 634 4.19 -4.37 11.37
C GLU A 634 4.53 -4.64 9.89
N ASN A 635 5.50 -3.92 9.33
CA ASN A 635 5.91 -4.08 7.92
C ASN A 635 6.99 -5.14 7.70
N LEU A 636 7.80 -5.45 8.72
CA LEU A 636 8.88 -6.46 8.63
C LEU A 636 8.44 -7.82 8.04
N PRO A 637 7.26 -8.39 8.39
CA PRO A 637 6.82 -9.66 7.80
C PRO A 637 6.68 -9.63 6.28
N SER A 638 6.45 -8.46 5.69
CA SER A 638 6.25 -8.30 4.24
C SER A 638 7.54 -8.42 3.42
N GLU A 639 8.71 -8.45 4.06
CA GLU A 639 9.99 -8.70 3.37
C GLU A 639 10.17 -10.16 2.96
N ALA A 640 9.40 -11.07 3.56
CA ALA A 640 9.42 -12.48 3.22
C ALA A 640 8.43 -12.79 2.07
N PRO A 641 8.75 -13.78 1.21
CA PRO A 641 9.91 -14.65 1.27
C PRO A 641 11.15 -14.05 0.58
N LYS A 642 12.35 -14.54 0.93
CA LYS A 642 13.53 -14.37 0.07
C LYS A 642 13.41 -15.27 -1.14
N HIS A 643 13.46 -14.69 -2.33
CA HIS A 643 13.25 -15.43 -3.57
C HIS A 643 14.09 -14.85 -4.70
N ARG A 644 14.42 -15.69 -5.69
CA ARG A 644 15.23 -15.30 -6.84
C ARG A 644 14.36 -14.61 -7.88
N LEU A 645 14.74 -13.38 -8.26
CA LEU A 645 14.06 -12.59 -9.28
C LEU A 645 14.98 -12.23 -10.44
N ARG A 646 14.36 -11.87 -11.57
CA ARG A 646 15.04 -11.30 -12.74
C ARG A 646 14.51 -9.94 -13.13
N ILE A 647 15.44 -9.06 -13.48
CA ILE A 647 15.17 -7.86 -14.27
C ILE A 647 15.61 -8.19 -15.70
N THR A 648 14.66 -8.33 -16.63
CA THR A 648 14.94 -8.90 -17.96
C THR A 648 15.38 -7.87 -18.99
N LYS A 649 15.10 -6.59 -18.74
CA LYS A 649 15.38 -5.48 -19.65
C LYS A 649 16.44 -4.53 -19.09
N PRO A 650 17.35 -4.01 -19.92
CA PRO A 650 18.23 -2.94 -19.50
C PRO A 650 17.41 -1.68 -19.22
N LEU A 651 17.83 -0.90 -18.24
CA LEU A 651 17.27 0.41 -17.96
C LEU A 651 18.36 1.39 -17.55
N TYR A 652 18.08 2.67 -17.69
CA TYR A 652 18.82 3.70 -17.00
C TYR A 652 18.14 4.01 -15.68
N LEU A 653 18.90 4.15 -14.60
CA LEU A 653 18.43 4.69 -13.34
C LEU A 653 19.16 5.99 -13.03
N ALA A 654 18.46 6.98 -12.50
CA ALA A 654 19.08 8.23 -12.06
C ALA A 654 20.13 7.91 -10.98
N ALA A 655 21.31 8.54 -11.10
CA ALA A 655 22.45 8.29 -10.22
C ALA A 655 22.16 8.67 -8.76
N SER A 656 21.18 9.56 -8.53
CA SER A 656 20.70 10.02 -7.23
C SER A 656 19.19 10.27 -7.27
N GLU A 657 18.64 10.68 -6.14
CA GLU A 657 17.32 11.31 -6.06
C GLU A 657 17.26 12.58 -6.92
N VAL A 658 16.03 12.95 -7.31
CA VAL A 658 15.76 14.22 -7.98
C VAL A 658 16.10 15.36 -7.03
N THR A 659 16.96 16.28 -7.46
CA THR A 659 17.31 17.45 -6.65
C THR A 659 16.28 18.56 -6.78
N GLN A 660 16.28 19.50 -5.83
CA GLN A 660 15.42 20.68 -5.90
C GLN A 660 15.69 21.52 -7.15
N ALA A 661 16.96 21.68 -7.52
CA ALA A 661 17.39 22.38 -8.73
C ALA A 661 16.86 21.72 -10.02
N GLN A 662 16.65 20.40 -10.01
CA GLN A 662 16.06 19.66 -11.12
C GLN A 662 14.53 19.68 -11.10
N TYR A 663 13.92 19.64 -9.91
CA TYR A 663 12.48 19.60 -9.72
C TYR A 663 11.77 20.90 -10.13
N GLU A 664 12.27 22.02 -9.62
CA GLU A 664 11.61 23.32 -9.70
C GLU A 664 11.42 23.81 -11.15
N PRO A 665 12.40 23.72 -12.07
CA PRO A 665 12.22 24.13 -13.46
C PRO A 665 11.15 23.32 -14.22
N VAL A 666 10.92 22.05 -13.86
CA VAL A 666 9.99 21.17 -14.57
C VAL A 666 8.55 21.35 -14.10
N LEU A 667 8.33 21.52 -12.79
CA LEU A 667 6.98 21.64 -12.22
C LEU A 667 6.58 23.07 -11.85
N GLY A 668 7.53 24.00 -11.77
CA GLY A 668 7.30 25.42 -11.52
C GLY A 668 7.19 25.79 -10.03
N ASN A 669 7.53 24.87 -9.12
CA ASN A 669 7.52 25.09 -7.67
C ASN A 669 8.55 24.18 -6.97
N ASN A 670 9.03 24.60 -5.80
CA ASN A 670 9.86 23.77 -4.91
C ASN A 670 9.10 23.42 -3.62
N PRO A 671 8.63 22.15 -3.46
CA PRO A 671 7.83 21.72 -2.33
C PRO A 671 8.65 21.44 -1.06
N SER A 672 9.98 21.35 -1.17
CA SER A 672 10.87 20.84 -0.12
C SER A 672 10.82 21.67 1.16
N ARG A 673 10.96 21.00 2.30
CA ARG A 673 11.14 21.62 3.61
C ARG A 673 12.55 22.21 3.78
N PHE A 674 13.60 21.47 3.40
CA PHE A 674 15.00 21.86 3.59
C PHE A 674 15.54 22.56 2.35
N LYS A 675 15.55 23.89 2.33
CA LYS A 675 15.82 24.71 1.12
C LYS A 675 17.20 25.35 1.11
N GLU A 676 18.09 24.96 2.02
CA GLU A 676 19.39 25.59 2.19
C GLU A 676 20.35 25.31 1.02
N ASP A 677 20.22 24.16 0.36
CA ASP A 677 21.00 23.77 -0.82
C ASP A 677 20.10 23.15 -1.88
N ALA A 678 20.13 23.69 -3.10
CA ALA A 678 19.30 23.22 -4.20
C ALA A 678 19.74 21.84 -4.74
N ASN A 679 20.92 21.35 -4.34
CA ASN A 679 21.40 19.99 -4.65
C ASN A 679 20.87 18.94 -3.65
N CYS A 680 20.18 19.34 -2.59
CA CYS A 680 19.44 18.40 -1.75
C CYS A 680 18.30 17.74 -2.55
N PRO A 681 17.85 16.54 -2.15
CA PRO A 681 16.65 15.91 -2.72
C PRO A 681 15.44 16.83 -2.65
N ALA A 682 14.58 16.74 -3.67
CA ALA A 682 13.25 17.29 -3.65
C ALA A 682 12.34 16.38 -2.81
N GLU A 683 12.12 16.77 -1.55
CA GLU A 683 11.24 16.09 -0.60
C GLU A 683 9.90 16.84 -0.42
N MET A 684 8.98 16.32 0.40
CA MET A 684 7.58 16.77 0.47
C MET A 684 6.81 16.60 -0.85
N VAL A 685 7.28 15.69 -1.69
CA VAL A 685 6.67 15.32 -2.98
C VAL A 685 5.79 14.09 -2.77
N ASN A 686 4.52 14.17 -3.19
CA ASN A 686 3.65 12.99 -3.16
C ASN A 686 3.79 12.15 -4.44
N TRP A 687 3.23 10.95 -4.46
CA TRP A 687 3.42 10.01 -5.57
C TRP A 687 2.90 10.54 -6.91
N ASP A 688 1.77 11.24 -6.89
CA ASP A 688 1.16 11.82 -8.10
C ASP A 688 2.04 12.92 -8.69
N GLU A 689 2.70 13.72 -7.86
CA GLU A 689 3.63 14.75 -8.28
C GLU A 689 4.95 14.18 -8.80
N ALA A 690 5.51 13.18 -8.13
CA ALA A 690 6.69 12.46 -8.61
C ALA A 690 6.43 11.84 -10.00
N SER A 691 5.24 11.26 -10.18
CA SER A 691 4.77 10.74 -11.47
C SER A 691 4.54 11.86 -12.50
N ALA A 692 4.00 13.01 -12.07
CA ALA A 692 3.81 14.17 -12.93
C ALA A 692 5.14 14.77 -13.38
N PHE A 693 6.16 14.80 -12.51
CA PHE A 693 7.52 15.22 -12.86
C PHE A 693 8.08 14.34 -13.97
N CYS A 694 8.01 13.01 -13.83
CA CYS A 694 8.47 12.07 -14.86
C CYS A 694 7.83 12.36 -16.23
N ARG A 695 6.51 12.55 -16.23
CA ARG A 695 5.76 12.85 -17.47
C ARG A 695 6.15 14.20 -18.06
N LYS A 696 6.17 15.28 -17.27
CA LYS A 696 6.51 16.62 -17.77
C LYS A 696 7.96 16.72 -18.24
N LEU A 697 8.89 16.03 -17.57
CA LEU A 697 10.27 15.93 -18.03
C LEU A 697 10.35 15.31 -19.43
N GLY A 698 9.62 14.21 -19.66
CA GLY A 698 9.53 13.59 -21.00
C GLY A 698 8.82 14.45 -22.06
N GLU A 699 8.08 15.49 -21.66
CA GLU A 699 7.43 16.44 -22.57
C GLU A 699 8.39 17.55 -23.06
N LEU A 700 9.59 17.67 -22.48
CA LEU A 700 10.57 18.67 -22.92
C LEU A 700 11.07 18.37 -24.36
N PRO A 701 11.31 19.41 -25.20
CA PRO A 701 11.67 19.22 -26.61
C PRO A 701 12.90 18.33 -26.83
N GLU A 702 13.94 18.52 -26.01
CA GLU A 702 15.17 17.73 -26.11
C GLU A 702 14.92 16.27 -25.74
N GLU A 703 14.08 16.00 -24.74
CA GLU A 703 13.72 14.65 -24.31
C GLU A 703 12.87 13.92 -25.35
N GLN A 704 11.91 14.61 -25.95
CA GLN A 704 11.10 14.08 -27.06
C GLN A 704 11.95 13.77 -28.29
N SER A 705 12.88 14.66 -28.64
CA SER A 705 13.79 14.43 -29.78
C SER A 705 14.68 13.22 -29.58
N GLY A 706 15.09 12.96 -28.33
CA GLY A 706 15.81 11.77 -27.92
C GLY A 706 14.94 10.53 -27.66
N GLN A 707 13.62 10.61 -27.84
CA GLN A 707 12.65 9.55 -27.53
C GLN A 707 12.78 8.98 -26.10
N ARG A 708 13.15 9.83 -25.15
CA ARG A 708 13.42 9.42 -23.76
C ARG A 708 12.11 9.39 -22.97
N THR A 709 11.84 8.26 -22.32
CA THR A 709 10.65 8.05 -21.48
C THR A 709 11.05 7.82 -20.03
N TYR A 710 10.45 8.58 -19.13
CA TYR A 710 10.76 8.57 -17.70
C TYR A 710 9.60 8.03 -16.88
N ARG A 711 9.93 7.31 -15.81
CA ARG A 711 8.99 6.79 -14.81
C ARG A 711 9.68 6.64 -13.47
N LEU A 712 8.92 6.34 -12.42
CA LEU A 712 9.49 5.81 -11.18
C LEU A 712 10.00 4.37 -11.43
N PRO A 713 11.08 3.94 -10.76
CA PRO A 713 11.49 2.53 -10.80
C PRO A 713 10.39 1.65 -10.20
N THR A 714 10.32 0.41 -10.65
CA THR A 714 9.58 -0.62 -9.90
C THR A 714 10.34 -0.93 -8.61
N GLU A 715 9.64 -1.49 -7.63
CA GLU A 715 10.22 -1.88 -6.35
C GLU A 715 11.35 -2.91 -6.54
N ALA A 716 11.16 -3.86 -7.46
CA ALA A 716 12.19 -4.86 -7.76
C ALA A 716 13.39 -4.28 -8.51
N GLU A 717 13.19 -3.36 -9.46
CA GLU A 717 14.29 -2.63 -10.08
C GLU A 717 15.07 -1.80 -9.06
N TRP A 718 14.37 -1.17 -8.11
CA TRP A 718 14.99 -0.40 -7.04
C TRP A 718 15.86 -1.28 -6.16
N GLU A 719 15.36 -2.43 -5.68
CA GLU A 719 16.14 -3.31 -4.80
C GLU A 719 17.32 -3.97 -5.54
N TYR A 720 17.13 -4.39 -6.78
CA TYR A 720 18.21 -4.89 -7.64
C TYR A 720 19.33 -3.85 -7.80
N ALA A 721 18.94 -2.61 -8.09
CA ALA A 721 19.86 -1.50 -8.24
C ALA A 721 20.54 -1.13 -6.91
N CYS A 722 19.82 -1.18 -5.79
CA CYS A 722 20.32 -0.90 -4.44
C CYS A 722 21.42 -1.91 -4.06
N ARG A 723 21.12 -3.20 -4.20
CA ARG A 723 22.03 -4.31 -3.85
C ARG A 723 23.29 -4.33 -4.70
N ALA A 724 23.18 -3.99 -5.99
CA ALA A 724 24.31 -3.90 -6.91
C ALA A 724 25.29 -5.09 -6.86
N GLY A 725 24.74 -6.31 -6.81
CA GLY A 725 25.52 -7.56 -6.75
C GLY A 725 25.80 -8.08 -5.34
N THR A 726 25.48 -7.33 -4.29
CA THR A 726 25.61 -7.79 -2.90
C THR A 726 24.39 -8.58 -2.43
N THR A 727 24.60 -9.48 -1.46
CA THR A 727 23.54 -10.23 -0.76
C THR A 727 23.35 -9.77 0.69
N THR A 728 24.13 -8.77 1.10
CA THR A 728 24.17 -8.22 2.46
C THR A 728 23.04 -7.23 2.72
N THR A 729 22.90 -6.83 3.97
CA THR A 729 21.90 -5.90 4.49
C THR A 729 21.98 -4.52 3.82
N TRP A 730 23.20 -3.99 3.72
CA TRP A 730 23.57 -2.81 2.94
C TRP A 730 24.68 -3.19 1.96
N TYR A 731 24.89 -2.43 0.89
CA TYR A 731 25.97 -2.76 -0.05
C TYR A 731 27.38 -2.59 0.53
N SER A 732 27.53 -1.95 1.70
CA SER A 732 28.79 -1.90 2.46
C SER A 732 29.01 -3.12 3.38
N GLY A 733 28.00 -3.99 3.55
CA GLY A 733 28.05 -5.16 4.41
C GLY A 733 26.83 -5.27 5.34
N ASP A 734 26.93 -6.14 6.34
CA ASP A 734 25.90 -6.34 7.37
C ASP A 734 26.14 -5.53 8.65
N ASP A 735 27.24 -4.78 8.70
CA ASP A 735 27.64 -3.98 9.86
C ASP A 735 27.31 -2.49 9.67
N GLU A 736 26.70 -1.89 10.68
CA GLU A 736 26.27 -0.48 10.63
C GLU A 736 27.46 0.48 10.51
N THR A 737 28.68 0.09 10.91
CA THR A 737 29.84 0.98 10.77
C THR A 737 30.10 1.37 9.30
N GLY A 738 29.88 0.43 8.38
CA GLY A 738 29.98 0.67 6.94
C GLY A 738 28.83 1.52 6.38
N LEU A 739 27.68 1.59 7.05
CA LEU A 739 26.52 2.37 6.60
C LEU A 739 26.82 3.88 6.58
N LYS A 740 27.63 4.37 7.52
CA LYS A 740 27.96 5.80 7.65
C LYS A 740 28.69 6.37 6.44
N GLU A 741 29.42 5.53 5.71
CA GLU A 741 30.17 5.90 4.51
C GLU A 741 29.29 5.98 3.26
N ILE A 742 28.09 5.40 3.32
CA ILE A 742 27.23 5.18 2.16
C ILE A 742 25.83 5.80 2.28
N ALA A 743 25.43 6.25 3.48
CA ALA A 743 24.09 6.77 3.72
C ALA A 743 24.06 7.95 4.70
N TRP A 744 23.09 8.85 4.48
CA TRP A 744 22.62 9.81 5.46
C TRP A 744 21.40 9.25 6.20
N TYR A 745 21.52 9.00 7.50
CA TYR A 745 20.46 8.43 8.32
C TYR A 745 20.46 9.07 9.72
N GLY A 746 19.53 8.68 10.58
CA GLY A 746 19.29 9.32 11.88
C GLY A 746 20.54 9.56 12.74
N ALA A 747 21.55 8.69 12.65
CA ALA A 747 22.77 8.81 13.45
C ALA A 747 23.80 9.83 12.92
N ASN A 748 23.79 10.17 11.63
CA ASN A 748 24.82 11.03 11.02
C ASN A 748 24.27 12.21 10.20
N ALA A 749 22.96 12.26 9.92
CA ALA A 749 22.37 13.29 9.06
C ALA A 749 22.08 14.62 9.77
N GLY A 750 22.22 14.70 11.10
CA GLY A 750 21.99 15.96 11.83
C GLY A 750 20.56 16.50 11.74
N GLY A 751 19.58 15.64 11.43
CA GLY A 751 18.16 16.00 11.42
C GLY A 751 17.68 16.74 10.15
N LYS A 752 18.39 16.60 9.02
CA LYS A 752 18.02 17.21 7.74
C LYS A 752 18.51 16.40 6.54
N THR A 753 18.01 16.74 5.35
CA THR A 753 18.55 16.25 4.08
C THR A 753 19.92 16.87 3.78
N HIS A 754 20.69 16.20 2.94
CA HIS A 754 22.00 16.63 2.46
C HIS A 754 22.05 16.62 0.94
N PRO A 755 22.99 17.37 0.31
CA PRO A 755 23.23 17.28 -1.11
C PRO A 755 23.43 15.83 -1.56
N VAL A 756 22.82 15.48 -2.69
CA VAL A 756 22.93 14.13 -3.24
C VAL A 756 24.38 13.77 -3.61
N CYS A 757 24.72 12.48 -3.53
CA CYS A 757 26.04 11.96 -3.88
C CYS A 757 27.22 12.46 -3.03
N GLU A 758 27.00 12.90 -1.78
CA GLU A 758 28.09 13.13 -0.82
C GLU A 758 28.64 11.84 -0.20
N LYS A 759 27.88 10.73 -0.32
CA LYS A 759 28.25 9.40 0.17
C LYS A 759 28.81 8.52 -0.94
N THR A 760 29.49 7.45 -0.55
CA THR A 760 30.14 6.53 -1.49
C THR A 760 29.08 5.77 -2.30
N PRO A 761 29.07 5.85 -3.65
CA PRO A 761 28.09 5.15 -4.47
C PRO A 761 28.31 3.64 -4.46
N ASN A 762 27.28 2.88 -4.82
CA ASN A 762 27.35 1.43 -4.95
C ASN A 762 28.10 0.97 -6.20
N ALA A 763 28.20 -0.35 -6.42
CA ALA A 763 28.94 -0.94 -7.55
C ALA A 763 28.43 -0.52 -8.94
N TRP A 764 27.17 -0.09 -9.05
CA TRP A 764 26.64 0.47 -10.30
C TRP A 764 27.00 1.94 -10.50
N GLY A 765 27.33 2.67 -9.44
CA GLY A 765 27.52 4.13 -9.47
C GLY A 765 26.33 4.92 -8.95
N LEU A 766 25.39 4.28 -8.24
CA LEU A 766 24.22 4.93 -7.65
C LEU A 766 24.53 5.39 -6.22
N CYS A 767 24.16 6.63 -5.92
CA CYS A 767 24.28 7.26 -4.62
C CYS A 767 23.00 7.10 -3.80
N ASP A 768 23.13 7.24 -2.48
CA ASP A 768 22.04 7.47 -1.52
C ASP A 768 20.97 6.35 -1.49
N MET A 769 21.24 5.17 -2.04
CA MET A 769 20.31 4.03 -2.06
C MET A 769 19.88 3.51 -0.67
N HIS A 770 20.53 3.96 0.40
CA HIS A 770 20.30 3.51 1.78
C HIS A 770 20.00 4.66 2.75
N GLY A 771 19.71 5.87 2.26
CA GLY A 771 19.37 6.99 3.13
C GLY A 771 19.15 8.31 2.38
N ASN A 772 19.39 9.41 3.07
CA ASN A 772 18.98 10.77 2.72
C ASN A 772 17.45 10.91 2.74
N VAL A 773 16.74 10.36 1.77
CA VAL A 773 15.27 10.30 1.76
C VAL A 773 14.76 8.94 1.30
N TRP A 774 13.56 8.58 1.75
CA TRP A 774 12.79 7.51 1.16
C TRP A 774 12.48 7.85 -0.28
N GLU A 775 12.23 6.83 -1.10
CA GLU A 775 12.00 7.00 -2.52
C GLU A 775 10.74 6.29 -2.97
N TRP A 776 9.86 7.05 -3.63
CA TRP A 776 8.70 6.49 -4.29
C TRP A 776 9.06 5.48 -5.37
N CYS A 777 8.45 4.29 -5.30
CA CYS A 777 8.41 3.32 -6.39
C CYS A 777 7.09 3.42 -7.15
N GLN A 778 7.04 2.86 -8.36
CA GLN A 778 5.84 2.85 -9.21
C GLN A 778 4.71 2.00 -8.61
N ASP A 779 5.05 1.03 -7.78
CA ASP A 779 4.25 -0.12 -7.37
C ASP A 779 3.12 0.26 -6.42
N TRP A 780 2.00 -0.47 -6.52
CA TRP A 780 1.05 -0.51 -5.41
C TRP A 780 1.56 -1.46 -4.33
N TRP A 781 1.41 -1.04 -3.09
CA TRP A 781 1.77 -1.83 -1.92
C TRP A 781 0.70 -2.89 -1.63
N ALA A 782 1.16 -4.12 -1.42
CA ALA A 782 0.42 -5.16 -0.71
C ALA A 782 1.40 -5.95 0.17
N VAL A 783 0.91 -6.40 1.32
CA VAL A 783 1.71 -7.05 2.37
C VAL A 783 2.27 -8.41 1.92
N ASP A 784 1.50 -9.14 1.11
CA ASP A 784 1.75 -10.51 0.68
C ASP A 784 2.14 -10.62 -0.80
N TYR A 785 2.38 -9.49 -1.49
CA TYR A 785 2.62 -9.46 -2.93
C TYR A 785 3.73 -10.42 -3.37
N TYR A 786 4.88 -10.40 -2.70
CA TYR A 786 6.03 -11.22 -3.07
C TYR A 786 5.89 -12.71 -2.71
N ALA A 787 4.85 -13.09 -1.95
CA ALA A 787 4.54 -14.50 -1.74
C ALA A 787 4.05 -15.18 -3.03
N THR A 788 3.52 -14.39 -3.98
CA THR A 788 2.93 -14.90 -5.24
C THR A 788 3.33 -14.07 -6.46
N SER A 789 4.34 -13.21 -6.37
CA SER A 789 4.73 -12.32 -7.46
C SER A 789 5.33 -13.09 -8.64
N PRO A 790 5.22 -12.56 -9.87
CA PRO A 790 6.02 -13.05 -10.99
C PRO A 790 7.52 -13.02 -10.67
N LEU A 791 8.27 -14.00 -11.18
CA LEU A 791 9.71 -14.07 -10.95
C LEU A 791 10.53 -13.18 -11.91
N GLU A 792 9.90 -12.64 -12.94
CA GLU A 792 10.51 -11.75 -13.93
C GLU A 792 9.76 -10.42 -13.95
N ASP A 793 10.50 -9.31 -13.81
CA ASP A 793 10.01 -7.93 -13.86
C ASP A 793 8.70 -7.65 -13.08
N PRO A 794 8.60 -8.01 -11.78
CA PRO A 794 7.38 -7.74 -11.02
C PRO A 794 7.14 -6.23 -10.87
N THR A 795 5.87 -5.83 -11.02
CA THR A 795 5.44 -4.41 -11.01
C THR A 795 4.53 -4.05 -9.83
N GLY A 796 4.59 -4.84 -8.76
CA GLY A 796 3.75 -4.67 -7.58
C GLY A 796 2.31 -5.10 -7.78
N ALA A 797 1.48 -4.87 -6.76
CA ALA A 797 0.06 -5.19 -6.82
C ALA A 797 -0.65 -4.40 -7.93
N THR A 798 -1.75 -4.94 -8.43
CA THR A 798 -2.50 -4.35 -9.54
C THR A 798 -3.25 -3.06 -9.16
N GLY A 799 -3.43 -2.82 -7.86
CA GLY A 799 -4.13 -1.68 -7.27
C GLY A 799 -4.04 -1.72 -5.75
N GLY A 800 -4.26 -0.59 -5.07
CA GLY A 800 -4.21 -0.53 -3.60
C GLY A 800 -4.55 0.85 -3.04
N SER A 801 -4.49 0.98 -1.73
CA SER A 801 -4.61 2.27 -1.03
C SER A 801 -3.26 2.91 -0.71
N LEU A 802 -2.16 2.14 -0.83
CA LEU A 802 -0.80 2.53 -0.46
C LEU A 802 0.15 2.30 -1.64
N ARG A 803 1.15 3.14 -1.79
CA ARG A 803 2.27 3.03 -2.73
C ARG A 803 3.52 2.59 -1.98
N VAL A 804 4.42 1.93 -2.69
CA VAL A 804 5.69 1.48 -2.12
C VAL A 804 6.68 2.64 -2.05
N ASP A 805 7.36 2.77 -0.92
CA ASP A 805 8.58 3.55 -0.74
C ASP A 805 9.73 2.71 -0.15
N ARG A 806 10.97 3.04 -0.55
CA ARG A 806 12.19 2.31 -0.20
C ARG A 806 13.32 3.24 0.22
N GLY A 807 14.39 2.70 0.83
CA GLY A 807 15.66 3.42 1.00
C GLY A 807 15.97 3.95 2.40
N GLY A 808 14.98 4.16 3.28
CA GLY A 808 15.23 4.83 4.56
C GLY A 808 15.49 6.32 4.38
N GLY A 809 15.90 7.03 5.43
CA GLY A 809 16.16 8.47 5.30
C GLY A 809 16.81 9.11 6.52
N TRP A 810 17.09 10.40 6.42
CA TRP A 810 17.84 11.20 7.41
C TRP A 810 17.28 11.13 8.83
N ILE A 811 15.99 10.84 9.01
CA ILE A 811 15.33 10.75 10.32
C ILE A 811 15.27 9.33 10.88
N ASN A 812 15.50 8.32 10.03
CA ASN A 812 15.26 6.92 10.36
C ASN A 812 16.53 6.25 10.90
N GLY A 813 16.34 5.23 11.75
CA GLY A 813 17.44 4.37 12.18
C GLY A 813 18.01 3.53 11.03
N ALA A 814 19.21 2.98 11.22
CA ALA A 814 19.91 2.16 10.23
C ALA A 814 19.02 1.04 9.65
N SER A 815 18.22 0.41 10.51
CA SER A 815 17.35 -0.72 10.20
C SER A 815 16.27 -0.43 9.14
N SER A 816 15.93 0.84 8.90
CA SER A 816 15.00 1.25 7.85
C SER A 816 15.66 1.41 6.47
N GLY A 817 16.98 1.61 6.44
CA GLY A 817 17.76 1.77 5.21
C GLY A 817 18.22 0.44 4.60
N ARG A 818 17.74 -0.72 5.06
CA ARG A 818 18.14 -2.03 4.51
C ARG A 818 17.63 -2.19 3.08
N ALA A 819 18.40 -2.89 2.23
CA ALA A 819 18.00 -3.13 0.83
C ALA A 819 16.64 -3.83 0.71
N SER A 820 16.31 -4.74 1.63
CA SER A 820 15.07 -5.50 1.63
C SER A 820 13.90 -4.81 2.33
N TYR A 821 14.16 -3.79 3.16
CA TYR A 821 13.09 -3.15 3.91
C TYR A 821 12.19 -2.38 2.95
N ARG A 822 10.88 -2.59 3.12
CA ARG A 822 9.86 -2.05 2.26
C ARG A 822 8.75 -1.43 3.11
N HIS A 823 8.24 -0.30 2.65
CA HIS A 823 7.22 0.46 3.35
C HIS A 823 6.08 0.84 2.40
N GLY A 824 4.88 0.96 2.97
CA GLY A 824 3.66 1.27 2.24
C GLY A 824 3.02 2.53 2.82
N VAL A 825 2.88 3.56 2.00
CA VAL A 825 2.29 4.83 2.43
C VAL A 825 1.31 5.38 1.39
N GLY A 826 0.31 6.13 1.84
CA GLY A 826 -0.75 6.63 0.95
C GLY A 826 -0.18 7.53 -0.16
N PRO A 827 -0.68 7.44 -1.41
CA PRO A 827 -0.11 8.18 -2.55
C PRO A 827 -0.13 9.71 -2.38
N GLY A 828 -1.02 10.23 -1.53
CA GLY A 828 -1.10 11.66 -1.22
C GLY A 828 -0.19 12.12 -0.08
N TYR A 829 0.54 11.21 0.57
CA TYR A 829 1.44 11.53 1.67
C TYR A 829 2.61 12.40 1.19
N ARG A 830 3.03 13.33 2.04
CA ARG A 830 4.19 14.20 1.84
C ARG A 830 5.00 14.15 3.11
N GLY A 831 6.23 13.66 3.01
CA GLY A 831 7.16 13.60 4.13
C GLY A 831 8.39 14.43 3.85
N GLY A 832 8.92 15.10 4.88
CA GLY A 832 10.21 15.81 4.82
C GLY A 832 11.42 14.90 4.58
N ASN A 833 11.18 13.60 4.56
CA ASN A 833 12.12 12.51 4.38
C ASN A 833 11.71 11.63 3.18
N LEU A 834 10.82 12.06 2.30
CA LEU A 834 10.32 11.27 1.16
C LEU A 834 10.46 12.06 -0.14
N GLY A 835 11.28 11.53 -1.04
CA GLY A 835 11.53 12.01 -2.39
C GLY A 835 11.37 10.86 -3.40
N PHE A 836 12.15 10.91 -4.48
CA PHE A 836 12.07 9.92 -5.56
C PHE A 836 13.28 9.99 -6.49
N ARG A 837 13.53 8.92 -7.24
CA ARG A 837 14.46 8.87 -8.37
C ARG A 837 13.78 8.34 -9.63
N LEU A 838 14.40 8.54 -10.78
CA LEU A 838 13.82 8.19 -12.08
C LEU A 838 14.45 6.94 -12.67
N ALA A 839 13.62 6.12 -13.29
CA ALA A 839 14.01 5.13 -14.29
C ALA A 839 13.72 5.65 -15.70
N ARG A 840 14.58 5.31 -16.65
CA ARG A 840 14.42 5.61 -18.08
C ARG A 840 14.59 4.32 -18.89
N ALA A 841 13.64 4.04 -19.77
CA ALA A 841 13.65 2.82 -20.58
C ALA A 841 14.83 2.81 -21.57
N VAL A 842 15.37 1.62 -21.84
CA VAL A 842 16.35 1.38 -22.90
C VAL A 842 15.81 0.29 -23.82
N SER A 843 15.75 0.58 -25.12
CA SER A 843 15.31 -0.37 -26.12
C SER A 843 16.47 -1.25 -26.58
N PHE A 844 16.19 -2.51 -26.89
CA PHE A 844 17.14 -3.36 -27.61
C PHE A 844 17.35 -2.81 -29.03
N PRO A 845 18.56 -2.97 -29.60
CA PRO A 845 18.80 -2.69 -31.01
C PRO A 845 17.89 -3.56 -31.89
N HIS A 846 17.38 -2.97 -32.97
CA HIS A 846 16.52 -3.64 -33.95
C HIS A 846 17.27 -4.64 -34.82
#